data_AF-A0A1X2GDQ9-F1
#
_entry.id   AF-A0A1X2GDQ9-F1
#
_cell.length_a   1.000
_cell.length_b   1.000
_cell.length_c   1.000
_cell.angle_alpha   90.00
_cell.angle_beta   90.00
_cell.angle_gamma   90.00
#
_symmetry.space_group_name_H-M   'P 1'
#
loop_
_entity.id
_entity.type
_entity.pdbx_description
1 polymer ?
#
loop_
_entity_poly.entity_id
_entity_poly.type
_entity_poly.pdbx_seq_one_letter_code
_entity_poly.pdbx_strand_id
1 'polypeptide(L)'
;MYRRTNTVTRSKSLSRPERQRPRQGMFRSPSQQRRMIGSGLPGPVGSTMMHHYQRPRMNPNQPMSNRLQHQLQQQKLQQQQEALNFAPNRASMAGPAVSGKFKPQPAPPKVPEEKPKVTLCVLILLLCAALGYVTYGLTKTLCPDNASNLAYSQVFNGTRTPVWRSDVRVYGSVYSLDDMKSFFSSQGLNLTNDYQNMDISSIFNDDNSGACATFDSAGSSSLGDCVLDSPYGGSITKNGGGCFSTSMLQKSGMKSKGYLAFDWADLRPKGTDSLGDTNLVLLGDSVLNLTSYFDTNIQYFGSQVDDALKAGRGNDVSYSLLYTAAGAHARQCLVDRYSVGIMEVDAAGCIASQIIMTMMLVVIIAMIVIRYSMALLFQWIIARRLVKPGGRANWLAWRSIKGGNNDPANHMPGPYNNYGPLENLRSSSSSVASSRATPTSDQHSVTPLQGEIVSTELYTVMMVTCYSEGEDGIRTTMDSLALTTFNKKRKAFFIICDGMITGAGETRSTPDIVVGLMDLDPTMRNPKPSSYLAIADGEKQLNMAKVYAGHYRGVPCIAIVKCGTEEESNAPKAGNRGKRDSQLILMSFFQRVLFNDRLSELDYEIFWKLTWLMKGVTPDKFELVLMVDADTKVASDALTYMVAAMANDITIMGLCGETRIANKTTSWVTAIQVFEYYISHHYAKAFESLFGIVTCLPGCFCMYRIKAPKNGAWVPILANPDIILEYNQNVVVTLHEKNLLLLGEDRFLSTLMLRTFPKRQMMFVPQAKCKTVVPDEFRVLLSQRRRWINSTVHNLMELVLVSDLCGIACLSMQFSVFVDLIGTLVLPAAICMTVYLIVNTAISDNPQWQSLALLIAILGLPAVLIAITSFNYVYVCWMIIYLVSLPVWNFVLPLYSFWHFDDFSWGATRVVVGEKKDKGHGDGDGKFDSSRLVMKKWEDWEAERTGQRINKNRLSLRTPQDSPSAFDGQQLPPDPRKSGIVTPSTPGSFTNMFNDRKMFGSPSQS
;
A
#
# COMPACT_ATOMS: atom_id res chain seq x y z
N MET A 1 63.70 9.09 -43.79
CA MET A 1 64.61 8.66 -42.70
C MET A 1 63.80 7.98 -41.61
N TYR A 2 64.17 6.72 -41.33
CA TYR A 2 63.97 5.88 -40.13
C TYR A 2 62.61 5.91 -39.40
N ARG A 3 61.80 4.82 -39.46
CA ARG A 3 61.95 3.49 -38.77
C ARG A 3 61.69 3.62 -37.25
N ARG A 4 60.93 2.75 -36.56
CA ARG A 4 60.59 1.31 -36.76
C ARG A 4 59.38 0.99 -35.84
N THR A 5 58.24 0.48 -36.32
CA THR A 5 57.81 -0.96 -36.44
C THR A 5 57.47 -1.64 -35.10
N ASN A 6 56.21 -2.07 -34.89
CA ASN A 6 55.64 -3.44 -35.14
C ASN A 6 56.25 -4.51 -34.21
N THR A 7 55.59 -5.56 -33.69
CA THR A 7 54.31 -6.24 -33.96
C THR A 7 54.19 -7.39 -32.94
N VAL A 8 52.96 -7.67 -32.51
CA VAL A 8 52.27 -8.99 -32.56
C VAL A 8 53.13 -10.26 -32.67
N THR A 9 52.93 -11.23 -31.75
CA THR A 9 52.69 -12.65 -32.11
C THR A 9 52.08 -13.48 -30.97
N ARG A 10 51.37 -14.52 -31.40
CA ARG A 10 50.40 -15.38 -30.70
C ARG A 10 50.77 -16.83 -31.05
N SER A 11 50.91 -17.74 -30.07
CA SER A 11 50.77 -19.21 -30.22
C SER A 11 50.96 -19.88 -28.85
N LYS A 12 49.95 -20.55 -28.26
CA LYS A 12 49.35 -21.89 -28.51
C LYS A 12 50.17 -23.08 -27.96
N SER A 13 49.63 -23.75 -26.93
CA SER A 13 49.49 -25.23 -26.79
C SER A 13 48.62 -25.50 -25.52
N LEU A 14 47.38 -25.98 -25.65
CA LEU A 14 46.93 -27.39 -25.63
C LEU A 14 47.50 -28.25 -24.48
N SER A 15 46.66 -28.54 -23.47
CA SER A 15 46.25 -29.91 -23.12
C SER A 15 45.24 -29.92 -21.95
N ARG A 16 44.19 -30.72 -22.11
CA ARG A 16 43.22 -31.20 -21.11
C ARG A 16 43.62 -32.66 -20.80
N PRO A 17 43.46 -33.19 -19.57
CA PRO A 17 42.29 -34.04 -19.25
C PRO A 17 41.85 -33.91 -17.76
N GLU A 18 40.56 -33.88 -17.41
CA GLU A 18 39.64 -35.00 -17.06
C GLU A 18 39.58 -35.37 -15.55
N ARG A 19 38.34 -35.68 -15.09
CA ARG A 19 37.85 -36.20 -13.77
C ARG A 19 37.06 -35.19 -12.94
N GLN A 20 35.94 -35.51 -12.29
CA GLN A 20 35.04 -36.67 -12.27
C GLN A 20 33.75 -36.20 -11.56
N ARG A 21 32.58 -36.70 -11.97
CA ARG A 21 31.30 -36.51 -11.25
C ARG A 21 31.29 -37.34 -9.96
N PRO A 22 30.59 -36.92 -8.88
CA PRO A 22 30.06 -37.86 -7.90
C PRO A 22 28.60 -38.22 -8.23
N ARG A 23 28.33 -39.54 -8.26
CA ARG A 23 26.99 -40.15 -8.24
C ARG A 23 26.61 -40.49 -6.79
N GLN A 24 25.30 -40.58 -6.60
CA GLN A 24 24.52 -40.90 -5.40
C GLN A 24 25.05 -42.04 -4.51
N GLY A 25 24.84 -41.88 -3.20
CA GLY A 25 24.85 -42.92 -2.17
C GLY A 25 23.82 -42.57 -1.08
N MET A 26 23.11 -43.59 -0.61
CA MET A 26 21.79 -43.58 0.03
C MET A 26 21.91 -43.81 1.55
N PHE A 27 20.85 -43.45 2.30
CA PHE A 27 20.47 -43.90 3.66
C PHE A 27 21.17 -43.32 4.90
N ARG A 28 20.40 -42.63 5.78
CA ARG A 28 19.74 -43.20 6.98
C ARG A 28 19.04 -42.09 7.80
N SER A 29 17.72 -42.22 7.96
CA SER A 29 16.95 -41.59 9.05
C SER A 29 17.00 -42.51 10.29
N PRO A 30 17.10 -41.98 11.51
CA PRO A 30 16.82 -42.76 12.70
C PRO A 30 15.34 -42.68 13.04
N SER A 31 14.70 -43.84 13.13
CA SER A 31 13.50 -44.07 13.91
C SER A 31 13.89 -44.78 15.20
N GLN A 32 13.31 -44.39 16.34
CA GLN A 32 12.75 -45.29 17.35
C GLN A 32 12.29 -44.54 18.61
N GLN A 33 10.99 -44.63 18.91
CA GLN A 33 10.57 -45.27 20.16
C GLN A 33 9.19 -45.93 20.02
N ARG A 34 9.13 -47.18 20.53
CA ARG A 34 8.04 -48.18 20.63
C ARG A 34 6.92 -47.72 21.61
N ARG A 35 5.68 -48.25 21.62
CA ARG A 35 5.19 -49.66 21.80
C ARG A 35 3.80 -49.82 21.14
N MET A 36 3.53 -50.86 20.33
CA MET A 36 2.91 -52.19 20.65
C MET A 36 1.57 -52.10 21.40
N ILE A 37 0.45 -52.70 20.98
CA ILE A 37 0.13 -54.13 20.68
C ILE A 37 -1.09 -54.15 19.70
N GLY A 38 -1.13 -54.90 18.57
CA GLY A 38 -1.61 -56.30 18.40
C GLY A 38 -3.15 -56.36 18.36
N SER A 39 -3.88 -56.79 17.32
CA SER A 39 -3.96 -58.06 16.56
C SER A 39 -4.89 -57.82 15.33
N GLY A 40 -4.90 -58.49 14.17
CA GLY A 40 -4.40 -59.79 13.71
C GLY A 40 -5.43 -60.39 12.72
N LEU A 41 -5.11 -60.36 11.40
CA LEU A 41 -5.41 -61.37 10.34
C LEU A 41 -6.87 -61.62 9.85
N PRO A 42 -7.11 -62.30 8.70
CA PRO A 42 -6.73 -61.98 7.29
C PRO A 42 -7.89 -62.23 6.26
N GLY A 43 -7.67 -62.01 4.95
CA GLY A 43 -8.64 -62.15 3.81
C GLY A 43 -9.09 -63.60 3.49
N PRO A 44 -9.38 -64.03 2.23
CA PRO A 44 -9.47 -63.33 0.93
C PRO A 44 -10.61 -63.87 -0.01
N VAL A 45 -10.55 -63.51 -1.31
CA VAL A 45 -11.03 -64.25 -2.52
C VAL A 45 -12.45 -63.98 -3.06
N GLY A 46 -12.49 -63.70 -4.37
CA GLY A 46 -13.69 -63.70 -5.22
C GLY A 46 -13.57 -62.71 -6.39
N SER A 47 -12.57 -62.82 -7.27
CA SER A 47 -12.71 -63.40 -8.61
C SER A 47 -13.81 -62.75 -9.49
N THR A 48 -13.39 -62.09 -10.57
CA THR A 48 -13.67 -62.48 -11.97
C THR A 48 -13.97 -61.31 -12.92
N MET A 49 -13.14 -61.26 -13.97
CA MET A 49 -13.32 -60.75 -15.34
C MET A 49 -13.44 -59.25 -15.65
N MET A 50 -12.30 -58.79 -16.17
CA MET A 50 -12.13 -57.93 -17.35
C MET A 50 -13.27 -57.98 -18.38
N HIS A 51 -13.68 -56.79 -18.82
CA HIS A 51 -13.83 -56.50 -20.24
C HIS A 51 -13.14 -55.16 -20.57
N HIS A 52 -12.09 -55.25 -21.39
CA HIS A 52 -11.51 -54.11 -22.09
C HIS A 52 -12.59 -53.51 -23.01
N TYR A 53 -12.84 -52.20 -22.87
CA TYR A 53 -13.33 -51.37 -23.97
C TYR A 53 -12.26 -50.32 -24.25
N GLN A 54 -11.51 -50.54 -25.33
CA GLN A 54 -10.72 -49.51 -26.00
C GLN A 54 -11.66 -48.38 -26.43
N ARG A 55 -11.41 -47.15 -25.97
CA ARG A 55 -12.05 -45.96 -26.56
C ARG A 55 -11.36 -45.63 -27.88
N PRO A 56 -12.10 -45.39 -28.97
CA PRO A 56 -11.51 -44.95 -30.23
C PRO A 56 -11.02 -43.51 -30.12
N ARG A 57 -9.80 -43.25 -30.64
CA ARG A 57 -9.29 -41.89 -30.87
C ARG A 57 -10.19 -41.21 -31.91
N MET A 58 -10.91 -40.15 -31.52
CA MET A 58 -11.58 -39.27 -32.48
C MET A 58 -10.61 -38.20 -32.99
N ASN A 59 -10.67 -37.99 -34.30
CA ASN A 59 -9.94 -36.99 -35.05
C ASN A 59 -10.52 -35.58 -34.74
N PRO A 60 -9.74 -34.52 -34.48
CA PRO A 60 -10.25 -33.24 -33.98
C PRO A 60 -11.14 -32.43 -34.95
N ASN A 61 -11.33 -32.89 -36.18
CA ASN A 61 -11.96 -32.13 -37.26
C ASN A 61 -13.29 -32.72 -37.79
N GLN A 62 -14.06 -33.46 -36.98
CA GLN A 62 -15.42 -33.87 -37.34
C GLN A 62 -16.48 -33.26 -36.40
N PRO A 63 -17.55 -32.62 -36.91
CA PRO A 63 -18.63 -32.10 -36.09
C PRO A 63 -19.46 -33.26 -35.49
N MET A 64 -19.81 -33.13 -34.21
CA MET A 64 -20.66 -34.09 -33.49
C MET A 64 -22.07 -34.18 -34.08
N SER A 65 -22.66 -35.38 -34.08
CA SER A 65 -24.04 -35.62 -34.51
C SER A 65 -25.08 -34.91 -33.63
N ASN A 66 -26.04 -34.23 -34.27
CA ASN A 66 -27.14 -33.48 -33.64
C ASN A 66 -27.92 -34.30 -32.60
N ARG A 67 -28.00 -35.63 -32.73
CA ARG A 67 -28.69 -36.49 -31.74
C ARG A 67 -27.95 -36.56 -30.40
N LEU A 68 -26.62 -36.58 -30.41
CA LEU A 68 -25.82 -36.62 -29.18
C LEU A 68 -25.83 -35.27 -28.45
N GLN A 69 -25.84 -34.16 -29.21
CA GLN A 69 -26.03 -32.81 -28.67
C GLN A 69 -27.41 -32.67 -28.01
N HIS A 70 -28.47 -33.21 -28.62
CA HIS A 70 -29.81 -33.15 -28.05
C HIS A 70 -29.94 -33.96 -26.75
N GLN A 71 -29.28 -35.13 -26.66
CA GLN A 71 -29.25 -35.94 -25.44
C GLN A 71 -28.45 -35.29 -24.31
N LEU A 72 -27.29 -34.69 -24.63
CA LEU A 72 -26.49 -33.95 -23.66
C LEU A 72 -27.19 -32.66 -23.18
N GLN A 73 -27.98 -32.03 -24.04
CA GLN A 73 -28.77 -30.85 -23.70
C GLN A 73 -29.99 -31.21 -22.84
N GLN A 74 -30.63 -32.36 -23.08
CA GLN A 74 -31.67 -32.90 -22.19
C GLN A 74 -31.12 -33.31 -20.81
N GLN A 75 -29.95 -33.95 -20.74
CA GLN A 75 -29.30 -34.25 -19.46
C GLN A 75 -28.91 -33.00 -18.68
N LYS A 76 -28.43 -31.95 -19.38
CA LYS A 76 -28.11 -30.66 -18.74
C LYS A 76 -29.36 -29.94 -18.23
N LEU A 77 -30.47 -29.97 -18.98
CA LEU A 77 -31.75 -29.43 -18.53
C LEU A 77 -32.28 -30.19 -17.30
N GLN A 78 -32.14 -31.52 -17.27
CA GLN A 78 -32.50 -32.34 -16.10
C GLN A 78 -31.68 -31.97 -14.86
N GLN A 79 -30.36 -31.80 -14.99
CA GLN A 79 -29.49 -31.37 -13.89
C GLN A 79 -29.76 -29.92 -13.44
N GLN A 80 -30.12 -29.03 -14.38
CA GLN A 80 -30.48 -27.64 -14.05
C GLN A 80 -31.82 -27.57 -13.32
N GLN A 81 -32.74 -28.47 -13.65
CA GLN A 81 -34.04 -28.60 -13.00
C GLN A 81 -33.92 -29.25 -11.61
N GLU A 82 -32.98 -30.18 -11.41
CA GLU A 82 -32.63 -30.71 -10.08
C GLU A 82 -31.93 -29.67 -9.19
N ALA A 83 -31.11 -28.78 -9.77
CA ALA A 83 -30.46 -27.68 -9.03
C ALA A 83 -31.44 -26.56 -8.64
N LEU A 84 -32.48 -26.30 -9.45
CA LEU A 84 -33.58 -25.39 -9.11
C LEU A 84 -34.53 -25.97 -8.05
N ASN A 85 -34.56 -27.29 -7.87
CA ASN A 85 -35.34 -27.97 -6.83
C ASN A 85 -34.66 -28.00 -5.45
N PHE A 86 -33.45 -27.43 -5.30
CA PHE A 86 -32.71 -27.37 -4.03
C PHE A 86 -32.61 -25.97 -3.38
N ALA A 87 -33.46 -25.01 -3.79
CA ALA A 87 -33.80 -23.84 -2.99
C ALA A 87 -35.15 -24.07 -2.28
N PRO A 88 -35.31 -23.73 -0.99
CA PRO A 88 -36.41 -24.25 -0.18
C PRO A 88 -37.75 -23.61 -0.56
N ASN A 89 -38.54 -24.32 -1.36
CA ASN A 89 -39.97 -24.06 -1.55
C ASN A 89 -40.74 -24.52 -0.31
N ARG A 90 -41.05 -23.58 0.59
CA ARG A 90 -42.07 -23.75 1.63
C ARG A 90 -43.31 -22.93 1.25
N ALA A 91 -44.09 -23.38 0.27
CA ALA A 91 -45.52 -23.04 0.10
C ALA A 91 -46.15 -23.73 -1.13
N SER A 92 -46.68 -24.95 -0.96
CA SER A 92 -47.91 -25.41 -1.64
C SER A 92 -48.38 -26.78 -1.11
N MET A 93 -48.98 -26.78 0.08
CA MET A 93 -50.04 -27.73 0.39
C MET A 93 -51.18 -26.96 1.04
N ALA A 94 -52.14 -26.54 0.20
CA ALA A 94 -53.45 -26.11 0.66
C ALA A 94 -54.33 -27.36 0.80
N GLY A 95 -54.40 -27.88 2.03
CA GLY A 95 -55.54 -28.63 2.57
C GLY A 95 -56.16 -27.78 3.71
N PRO A 96 -57.42 -28.00 4.09
CA PRO A 96 -58.28 -26.94 4.60
C PRO A 96 -57.91 -26.45 6.01
N ALA A 97 -58.09 -25.13 6.17
CA ALA A 97 -58.18 -24.31 7.37
C ALA A 97 -58.03 -24.98 8.76
N VAL A 98 -56.96 -24.62 9.48
CA VAL A 98 -56.98 -24.51 10.95
C VAL A 98 -56.22 -23.24 11.37
N SER A 99 -56.88 -22.41 12.17
CA SER A 99 -56.39 -21.12 12.67
C SER A 99 -55.16 -21.28 13.58
N GLY A 100 -54.04 -20.65 13.24
CA GLY A 100 -52.86 -20.59 14.11
C GLY A 100 -52.00 -19.38 13.79
N LYS A 101 -51.95 -18.41 14.72
CA LYS A 101 -51.14 -17.19 14.65
C LYS A 101 -49.65 -17.52 14.46
N PHE A 102 -49.07 -17.21 13.30
CA PHE A 102 -47.61 -17.30 13.09
C PHE A 102 -46.95 -16.00 13.58
N LYS A 103 -46.18 -16.07 14.67
CA LYS A 103 -45.22 -15.03 15.06
C LYS A 103 -44.03 -15.04 14.09
N PRO A 104 -43.52 -13.88 13.64
CA PRO A 104 -42.31 -13.82 12.82
C PRO A 104 -41.08 -14.30 13.62
N GLN A 105 -40.16 -14.98 12.92
CA GLN A 105 -38.87 -15.40 13.49
C GLN A 105 -38.07 -14.18 13.97
N PRO A 106 -37.37 -14.26 15.11
CA PRO A 106 -36.50 -13.18 15.58
C PRO A 106 -35.31 -13.00 14.63
N ALA A 107 -34.95 -11.74 14.39
CA ALA A 107 -33.73 -11.37 13.67
C ALA A 107 -32.49 -12.04 14.32
N PRO A 108 -31.45 -12.37 13.55
CA PRO A 108 -30.21 -12.88 14.12
C PRO A 108 -29.68 -11.89 15.18
N PRO A 109 -29.14 -12.38 16.31
CA PRO A 109 -28.71 -11.52 17.40
C PRO A 109 -27.65 -10.52 16.90
N LYS A 110 -27.90 -9.22 17.09
CA LYS A 110 -26.91 -8.15 16.90
C LYS A 110 -25.70 -8.48 17.80
N VAL A 111 -24.56 -8.83 17.22
CA VAL A 111 -23.32 -8.97 17.99
C VAL A 111 -22.98 -7.59 18.56
N PRO A 112 -22.69 -7.43 19.87
CA PRO A 112 -22.31 -6.15 20.43
C PRO A 112 -21.08 -5.60 19.68
N GLU A 113 -21.21 -4.39 19.12
CA GLU A 113 -20.19 -3.73 18.29
C GLU A 113 -18.86 -3.49 19.04
N GLU A 114 -18.90 -3.55 20.37
CA GLU A 114 -17.75 -3.42 21.27
C GLU A 114 -16.72 -4.54 21.09
N LYS A 115 -17.17 -5.78 20.80
CA LYS A 115 -16.27 -6.95 20.67
C LYS A 115 -15.25 -6.81 19.52
N PRO A 116 -15.66 -6.53 18.26
CA PRO A 116 -14.71 -6.40 17.16
C PRO A 116 -13.80 -5.17 17.29
N LYS A 117 -14.27 -4.07 17.91
CA LYS A 117 -13.45 -2.89 18.19
C LYS A 117 -12.29 -3.22 19.13
N VAL A 118 -12.57 -3.89 20.25
CA VAL A 118 -11.54 -4.29 21.21
C VAL A 118 -10.50 -5.20 20.54
N THR A 119 -10.94 -6.18 19.74
CA THR A 119 -10.01 -7.03 18.98
C THR A 119 -9.08 -6.23 18.09
N LEU A 120 -9.61 -5.25 17.35
CA LEU A 120 -8.80 -4.43 16.46
C LEU A 120 -7.80 -3.56 17.23
N CYS A 121 -8.24 -2.93 18.32
CA CYS A 121 -7.35 -2.15 19.19
C CYS A 121 -6.26 -3.02 19.83
N VAL A 122 -6.59 -4.26 20.25
CA VAL A 122 -5.61 -5.22 20.79
C VAL A 122 -4.59 -5.62 19.71
N LEU A 123 -5.03 -5.88 18.47
CA LEU A 123 -4.12 -6.17 17.36
C LEU A 123 -3.18 -4.98 17.06
N ILE A 124 -3.70 -3.75 17.07
CA ILE A 124 -2.90 -2.54 16.92
C ILE A 124 -1.87 -2.42 18.04
N LEU A 125 -2.29 -2.63 19.30
CA LEU A 125 -1.40 -2.62 20.45
C LEU A 125 -0.31 -3.69 20.37
N LEU A 126 -0.65 -4.91 19.93
CA LEU A 126 0.32 -5.99 19.72
C LEU A 126 1.32 -5.64 18.62
N LEU A 127 0.88 -5.05 17.50
CA LEU A 127 1.76 -4.58 16.44
C LEU A 127 2.68 -3.45 16.92
N CYS A 128 2.15 -2.51 17.70
CA CYS A 128 2.93 -1.44 18.31
C CYS A 128 3.98 -1.99 19.30
N ALA A 129 3.60 -2.96 20.14
CA ALA A 129 4.51 -3.63 21.07
C ALA A 129 5.58 -4.44 20.34
N ALA A 130 5.21 -5.15 19.27
CA ALA A 130 6.14 -5.88 18.42
C ALA A 130 7.16 -4.93 17.77
N LEU A 131 6.70 -3.78 17.26
CA LEU A 131 7.59 -2.75 16.71
C LEU A 131 8.56 -2.24 17.79
N GLY A 132 8.06 -1.87 18.97
CA GLY A 132 8.90 -1.43 20.08
C GLY A 132 9.91 -2.48 20.55
N TYR A 133 9.50 -3.74 20.58
CA TYR A 133 10.40 -4.86 20.87
C TYR A 133 11.48 -5.01 19.80
N VAL A 134 11.14 -4.96 18.51
CA VAL A 134 12.14 -5.04 17.43
C VAL A 134 13.11 -3.86 17.47
N THR A 135 12.63 -2.64 17.76
CA THR A 135 13.47 -1.43 17.78
C THR A 135 14.38 -1.34 19.01
N TYR A 136 13.91 -1.72 20.20
CA TYR A 136 14.69 -1.57 21.45
C TYR A 136 14.93 -2.87 22.20
N GLY A 137 13.93 -3.76 22.23
CA GLY A 137 14.00 -5.00 22.99
C GLY A 137 14.96 -6.02 22.39
N LEU A 138 15.04 -6.10 21.07
CA LEU A 138 15.82 -7.11 20.35
C LEU A 138 17.33 -6.98 20.62
N THR A 139 17.85 -5.75 20.65
CA THR A 139 19.25 -5.52 21.00
C THR A 139 19.52 -5.89 22.45
N LYS A 140 18.63 -5.53 23.39
CA LYS A 140 18.81 -5.86 24.81
C LYS A 140 18.70 -7.36 25.11
N THR A 141 17.88 -8.09 24.35
CA THR A 141 17.74 -9.55 24.52
C THR A 141 18.85 -10.35 23.86
N LEU A 142 19.33 -9.92 22.70
CA LEU A 142 20.42 -10.59 21.99
C LEU A 142 21.81 -10.17 22.48
N CYS A 143 21.94 -8.98 23.07
CA CYS A 143 23.17 -8.41 23.60
C CYS A 143 22.99 -8.12 25.10
N PRO A 144 23.09 -9.15 25.97
CA PRO A 144 23.10 -8.91 27.41
C PRO A 144 24.36 -8.13 27.80
N ASP A 145 24.26 -7.29 28.83
CA ASP A 145 25.43 -6.64 29.43
C ASP A 145 26.35 -7.75 29.98
N ASN A 146 27.35 -8.15 29.20
CA ASN A 146 28.36 -9.13 29.64
C ASN A 146 29.00 -8.60 30.93
N ALA A 147 29.36 -9.51 31.85
CA ALA A 147 30.12 -9.19 33.05
C ALA A 147 31.22 -8.17 32.72
N SER A 148 31.26 -7.06 33.47
CA SER A 148 31.97 -5.82 33.12
C SER A 148 33.40 -6.07 32.64
N ASN A 149 33.56 -6.21 31.32
CA ASN A 149 34.84 -6.21 30.66
C ASN A 149 35.44 -4.81 30.82
N LEU A 150 36.61 -4.76 31.45
CA LEU A 150 37.29 -3.51 31.76
C LEU A 150 38.31 -3.26 30.65
N ALA A 151 38.08 -2.26 29.81
CA ALA A 151 38.94 -1.96 28.65
C ALA A 151 40.40 -1.67 29.07
N TYR A 152 41.37 -2.35 28.48
CA TYR A 152 42.79 -2.14 28.76
C TYR A 152 43.26 -0.73 28.37
N SER A 153 42.85 -0.26 27.21
CA SER A 153 43.16 1.08 26.71
C SER A 153 41.91 1.81 26.23
N GLN A 154 42.02 3.12 26.12
CA GLN A 154 40.98 3.99 25.56
C GLN A 154 41.61 4.99 24.59
N VAL A 155 40.81 5.48 23.63
CA VAL A 155 41.26 6.48 22.66
C VAL A 155 40.92 7.87 23.21
N PHE A 156 41.94 8.66 23.51
CA PHE A 156 41.80 10.05 23.94
C PHE A 156 42.49 10.97 22.94
N ASN A 157 41.76 11.93 22.35
CA ASN A 157 42.26 12.84 21.31
C ASN A 157 42.93 12.15 20.10
N GLY A 158 42.45 10.96 19.72
CA GLY A 158 43.00 10.21 18.58
C GLY A 158 44.27 9.41 18.89
N THR A 159 44.78 9.46 20.12
CA THR A 159 45.90 8.63 20.59
C THR A 159 45.39 7.59 21.58
N ARG A 160 45.83 6.34 21.44
CA ARG A 160 45.44 5.26 22.35
C ARG A 160 46.34 5.25 23.58
N THR A 161 45.73 5.30 24.76
CA THR A 161 46.44 5.33 26.05
C THR A 161 45.87 4.26 26.99
N PRO A 162 46.72 3.57 27.77
CA PRO A 162 46.25 2.59 28.75
C PRO A 162 45.38 3.27 29.82
N VAL A 163 44.31 2.59 30.24
CA VAL A 163 43.40 3.10 31.27
C VAL A 163 44.00 2.84 32.65
N TRP A 164 44.30 3.90 33.39
CA TRP A 164 44.77 3.80 34.77
C TRP A 164 43.64 3.35 35.71
N ARG A 165 43.94 2.40 36.61
CA ARG A 165 43.00 1.90 37.63
C ARG A 165 43.68 1.80 38.98
N SER A 166 42.95 2.06 40.06
CA SER A 166 43.44 1.84 41.43
C SER A 166 43.50 0.35 41.83
N ASP A 167 42.86 -0.51 41.03
CA ASP A 167 42.73 -1.95 41.29
C ASP A 167 43.95 -2.74 40.77
N VAL A 168 44.07 -4.01 41.19
CA VAL A 168 45.17 -4.91 40.80
C VAL A 168 44.66 -6.08 39.98
N ARG A 169 45.54 -6.72 39.22
CA ARG A 169 45.20 -7.80 38.29
C ARG A 169 45.86 -9.11 38.66
N VAL A 170 45.12 -10.21 38.57
CA VAL A 170 45.62 -11.58 38.70
C VAL A 170 45.07 -12.40 37.53
N TYR A 171 45.95 -12.85 36.64
CA TYR A 171 45.68 -13.54 35.39
C TYR A 171 44.54 -12.91 34.58
N GLY A 172 44.60 -11.57 34.48
CA GLY A 172 43.58 -10.76 33.79
C GLY A 172 42.28 -10.51 34.54
N SER A 173 42.04 -11.14 35.69
CA SER A 173 40.93 -10.79 36.58
C SER A 173 41.27 -9.57 37.43
N VAL A 174 40.36 -8.61 37.51
CA VAL A 174 40.56 -7.35 38.24
C VAL A 174 39.96 -7.47 39.65
N TYR A 175 40.78 -7.22 40.68
CA TYR A 175 40.37 -7.26 42.07
C TYR A 175 40.57 -5.91 42.75
N SER A 176 39.68 -5.57 43.68
CA SER A 176 39.84 -4.38 44.51
C SER A 176 41.17 -4.45 45.26
N LEU A 177 41.95 -3.36 45.23
CA LEU A 177 43.23 -3.31 45.95
C LEU A 177 43.01 -3.54 47.45
N ASP A 178 41.94 -3.00 48.04
CA ASP A 178 41.67 -3.13 49.47
C ASP A 178 41.30 -4.58 49.87
N ASP A 179 40.65 -5.32 48.98
CA ASP A 179 40.37 -6.74 49.16
C ASP A 179 41.68 -7.54 49.10
N MET A 180 42.57 -7.21 48.15
CA MET A 180 43.90 -7.84 48.06
C MET A 180 44.77 -7.52 49.28
N LYS A 181 44.78 -6.30 49.79
CA LYS A 181 45.49 -5.98 51.04
C LYS A 181 45.01 -6.85 52.20
N SER A 182 43.70 -7.04 52.31
CA SER A 182 43.09 -7.88 53.35
C SER A 182 43.52 -9.35 53.18
N PHE A 183 43.55 -9.86 51.94
CA PHE A 183 44.03 -11.20 51.64
C PHE A 183 45.51 -11.39 51.99
N PHE A 184 46.40 -10.51 51.53
CA PHE A 184 47.83 -10.60 51.82
C PHE A 184 48.10 -10.47 53.33
N SER A 185 47.38 -9.58 54.03
CA SER A 185 47.47 -9.46 55.49
C SER A 185 47.06 -10.74 56.20
N SER A 186 46.05 -11.47 55.70
CA SER A 186 45.65 -12.77 56.25
C SER A 186 46.74 -13.85 56.10
N GLN A 187 47.63 -13.69 55.11
CA GLN A 187 48.76 -14.57 54.84
C GLN A 187 50.07 -14.07 55.48
N GLY A 188 50.02 -13.02 56.31
CA GLY A 188 51.18 -12.45 56.98
C GLY A 188 52.10 -11.61 56.06
N LEU A 189 51.58 -11.10 54.94
CA LEU A 189 52.26 -10.23 53.99
C LEU A 189 51.61 -8.85 53.96
N ASN A 190 52.37 -7.80 53.66
CA ASN A 190 51.85 -6.43 53.58
C ASN A 190 51.90 -5.92 52.13
N LEU A 191 50.73 -5.67 51.54
CA LEU A 191 50.60 -5.09 50.21
C LEU A 191 50.33 -3.58 50.34
N THR A 192 51.19 -2.72 49.78
CA THR A 192 51.05 -1.26 49.87
C THR A 192 50.24 -0.68 48.70
N ASN A 193 49.99 0.63 48.72
CA ASN A 193 49.35 1.34 47.60
C ASN A 193 50.24 1.43 46.35
N ASP A 194 51.51 1.05 46.45
CA ASP A 194 52.46 1.13 45.33
C ASP A 194 52.13 0.15 44.21
N TYR A 195 51.36 -0.90 44.52
CA TYR A 195 50.93 -1.92 43.57
C TYR A 195 49.67 -1.54 42.77
N GLN A 196 49.17 -0.31 42.88
CA GLN A 196 48.02 0.17 42.10
C GLN A 196 48.29 0.02 40.59
N ASN A 197 47.26 -0.42 39.84
CA ASN A 197 47.33 -0.67 38.40
C ASN A 197 48.38 -1.71 37.95
N MET A 198 48.93 -2.51 38.88
CA MET A 198 49.91 -3.54 38.56
C MET A 198 49.26 -4.91 38.33
N ASP A 199 49.93 -5.70 37.51
CA ASP A 199 49.67 -7.12 37.41
C ASP A 199 50.49 -7.84 38.49
N ILE A 200 49.79 -8.48 39.44
CA ILE A 200 50.40 -9.21 40.56
C ILE A 200 50.35 -10.72 40.35
N SER A 201 50.10 -11.19 39.12
CA SER A 201 50.01 -12.62 38.77
C SER A 201 51.27 -13.41 39.11
N SER A 202 52.45 -12.77 39.14
CA SER A 202 53.74 -13.44 39.33
C SER A 202 53.90 -14.17 40.67
N ILE A 203 53.10 -13.85 41.69
CA ILE A 203 53.09 -14.54 42.99
C ILE A 203 51.99 -15.60 43.10
N PHE A 204 51.13 -15.70 42.09
CA PHE A 204 50.07 -16.70 42.01
C PHE A 204 50.45 -17.81 41.03
N ASN A 205 49.77 -18.95 41.15
CA ASN A 205 49.83 -20.07 40.20
C ASN A 205 48.40 -20.47 39.87
N ASP A 206 48.03 -20.34 38.59
CA ASP A 206 46.71 -20.70 38.07
C ASP A 206 46.64 -22.12 37.48
N ASP A 207 47.76 -22.87 37.48
CA ASP A 207 47.78 -24.27 37.02
C ASP A 207 47.13 -25.21 38.04
N ASN A 208 45.81 -25.10 38.16
CA ASN A 208 45.00 -25.98 38.99
C ASN A 208 44.77 -27.35 38.34
N SER A 209 45.08 -27.49 37.04
CA SER A 209 44.86 -28.71 36.24
C SER A 209 46.10 -29.62 36.15
N GLY A 210 47.27 -29.11 36.56
CA GLY A 210 48.57 -29.78 36.42
C GLY A 210 49.09 -29.81 34.99
N ALA A 211 48.58 -28.93 34.11
CA ALA A 211 48.93 -28.88 32.69
C ALA A 211 50.38 -28.42 32.45
N CYS A 212 51.00 -27.69 33.38
CA CYS A 212 52.40 -27.28 33.27
C CYS A 212 53.40 -28.30 33.83
N ALA A 213 52.93 -29.29 34.59
CA ALA A 213 53.80 -30.24 35.27
C ALA A 213 54.69 -31.06 34.32
N THR A 214 54.27 -31.24 33.06
CA THR A 214 55.06 -31.95 32.03
C THR A 214 56.20 -31.11 31.44
N PHE A 215 56.17 -29.79 31.64
CA PHE A 215 57.17 -28.85 31.12
C PHE A 215 58.13 -28.36 32.21
N ASP A 216 57.68 -28.40 33.47
CA ASP A 216 58.50 -28.07 34.63
C ASP A 216 59.51 -29.21 34.90
N SER A 217 60.81 -28.94 34.72
CA SER A 217 61.90 -29.91 34.91
C SER A 217 62.65 -29.63 36.21
N ALA A 218 63.28 -30.65 36.81
CA ALA A 218 64.02 -30.53 38.07
C ALA A 218 65.17 -29.49 37.99
N GLY A 219 64.87 -28.24 38.34
CA GLY A 219 65.79 -27.11 38.36
C GLY A 219 65.39 -25.89 37.50
N SER A 220 64.38 -25.99 36.62
CA SER A 220 63.88 -24.86 35.83
C SER A 220 62.36 -24.97 35.68
N SER A 221 61.64 -24.01 36.25
CA SER A 221 60.18 -23.96 36.20
C SER A 221 59.70 -22.89 35.22
N SER A 222 58.61 -23.19 34.52
CA SER A 222 57.85 -22.22 33.73
C SER A 222 57.10 -21.19 34.61
N LEU A 223 57.12 -21.34 35.94
CA LEU A 223 56.43 -20.48 36.91
C LEU A 223 57.27 -19.24 37.29
N GLY A 224 58.57 -19.23 36.97
CA GLY A 224 59.51 -18.26 37.53
C GLY A 224 59.72 -18.44 39.05
N ASP A 225 60.24 -17.41 39.72
CA ASP A 225 60.64 -17.50 41.13
C ASP A 225 59.48 -17.26 42.13
N CYS A 226 58.23 -17.14 41.67
CA CYS A 226 57.06 -16.81 42.52
C CYS A 226 57.26 -15.51 43.34
N VAL A 227 57.86 -14.51 42.71
CA VAL A 227 58.24 -13.24 43.33
C VAL A 227 57.35 -12.12 42.78
N LEU A 228 56.85 -11.26 43.67
CA LEU A 228 56.20 -10.02 43.29
C LEU A 228 57.13 -8.84 43.53
N ASP A 229 57.67 -8.27 42.45
CA ASP A 229 58.58 -7.14 42.53
C ASP A 229 57.84 -5.81 42.75
N SER A 230 58.37 -4.99 43.65
CA SER A 230 57.88 -3.64 43.90
C SER A 230 58.41 -2.67 42.83
N PRO A 231 57.57 -1.74 42.34
CA PRO A 231 58.01 -0.71 41.39
C PRO A 231 59.07 0.24 41.95
N TYR A 232 59.24 0.31 43.28
CA TYR A 232 60.21 1.16 43.96
C TYR A 232 61.38 0.39 44.61
N GLY A 233 61.53 -0.90 44.25
CA GLY A 233 62.58 -1.78 44.78
C GLY A 233 62.13 -2.63 45.98
N GLY A 234 62.65 -3.86 46.04
CA GLY A 234 62.22 -4.90 46.98
C GLY A 234 61.22 -5.87 46.37
N SER A 235 61.04 -7.03 46.98
CA SER A 235 60.14 -8.07 46.47
C SER A 235 59.38 -8.81 47.57
N ILE A 236 58.15 -9.20 47.26
CA ILE A 236 57.27 -9.95 48.15
C ILE A 236 57.32 -11.42 47.72
N THR A 237 57.61 -12.30 48.68
CA THR A 237 57.57 -13.74 48.51
C THR A 237 56.76 -14.38 49.61
N LYS A 238 56.18 -15.54 49.34
CA LYS A 238 55.41 -16.30 50.33
C LYS A 238 56.31 -16.89 51.40
N ASN A 239 55.93 -16.71 52.67
CA ASN A 239 56.61 -17.36 53.80
C ASN A 239 56.54 -18.89 53.65
N GLY A 240 57.70 -19.52 53.40
CA GLY A 240 57.83 -20.97 53.16
C GLY A 240 58.10 -21.38 51.71
N GLY A 241 58.22 -20.43 50.78
CA GLY A 241 58.51 -20.68 49.36
C GLY A 241 57.30 -21.11 48.53
N GLY A 242 57.37 -20.87 47.22
CA GLY A 242 56.33 -21.20 46.24
C GLY A 242 55.20 -20.17 46.10
N CYS A 243 54.37 -20.34 45.07
CA CYS A 243 53.28 -19.41 44.71
C CYS A 243 52.00 -19.63 45.54
N PHE A 244 51.12 -18.61 45.57
CA PHE A 244 49.74 -18.75 46.03
C PHE A 244 48.89 -19.44 44.96
N SER A 245 47.97 -20.33 45.34
CA SER A 245 47.01 -20.88 44.37
C SER A 245 45.88 -19.89 44.14
N THR A 246 45.47 -19.69 42.89
CA THR A 246 44.32 -18.84 42.54
C THR A 246 43.01 -19.33 43.18
N SER A 247 42.90 -20.63 43.49
CA SER A 247 41.77 -21.19 44.24
C SER A 247 41.64 -20.63 45.67
N MET A 248 42.72 -20.09 46.25
CA MET A 248 42.69 -19.43 47.55
C MET A 248 41.91 -18.11 47.51
N LEU A 249 42.02 -17.37 46.40
CA LEU A 249 41.27 -16.12 46.17
C LEU A 249 39.75 -16.38 46.10
N GLN A 250 39.36 -17.49 45.47
CA GLN A 250 37.96 -17.91 45.41
C GLN A 250 37.42 -18.33 46.79
N LYS A 251 38.24 -19.05 47.57
CA LYS A 251 37.87 -19.49 48.93
C LYS A 251 37.78 -18.36 49.95
N SER A 252 38.53 -17.27 49.76
CA SER A 252 38.41 -16.05 50.58
C SER A 252 37.13 -15.25 50.36
N GLY A 253 36.25 -15.65 49.43
CA GLY A 253 34.98 -14.98 49.18
C GLY A 253 35.10 -13.68 48.37
N MET A 254 36.28 -13.39 47.82
CA MET A 254 36.54 -12.20 47.02
C MET A 254 35.92 -12.34 45.63
N LYS A 255 35.21 -11.30 45.18
CA LYS A 255 34.61 -11.26 43.83
C LYS A 255 35.46 -10.38 42.94
N SER A 256 35.87 -10.93 41.78
CA SER A 256 36.47 -10.13 40.72
C SER A 256 35.48 -9.05 40.23
N LYS A 257 35.98 -7.84 39.96
CA LYS A 257 35.22 -6.74 39.34
C LYS A 257 35.00 -6.97 37.83
N GLY A 258 35.71 -7.92 37.23
CA GLY A 258 35.63 -8.22 35.80
C GLY A 258 36.96 -8.70 35.24
N TYR A 259 37.00 -8.93 33.93
CA TYR A 259 38.24 -9.25 33.22
C TYR A 259 38.77 -8.02 32.50
N LEU A 260 40.09 -7.90 32.43
CA LEU A 260 40.76 -6.91 31.59
C LEU A 260 40.58 -7.32 30.11
N ALA A 261 39.91 -6.48 29.34
CA ALA A 261 39.61 -6.74 27.94
C ALA A 261 40.53 -5.93 27.02
N PHE A 262 41.13 -6.62 26.05
CA PHE A 262 42.03 -6.04 25.06
C PHE A 262 41.33 -5.95 23.71
N ASP A 263 41.60 -4.88 22.96
CA ASP A 263 41.20 -4.75 21.56
C ASP A 263 42.35 -5.22 20.65
N TRP A 264 42.06 -5.58 19.41
CA TRP A 264 43.05 -5.97 18.40
C TRP A 264 44.12 -4.90 18.16
N ALA A 265 43.80 -3.63 18.39
CA ALA A 265 44.76 -2.54 18.31
C ALA A 265 45.83 -2.61 19.43
N ASP A 266 45.51 -3.19 20.59
CA ASP A 266 46.40 -3.29 21.76
C ASP A 266 47.50 -4.34 21.60
N LEU A 267 47.32 -5.30 20.68
CA LEU A 267 48.25 -6.41 20.50
C LEU A 267 49.39 -6.10 19.51
N ARG A 268 49.28 -5.04 18.69
CA ARG A 268 50.19 -4.80 17.57
C ARG A 268 51.62 -4.49 18.02
N PRO A 269 52.63 -5.26 17.58
CA PRO A 269 54.03 -4.94 17.86
C PRO A 269 54.41 -3.68 17.07
N LYS A 270 55.20 -2.78 17.66
CA LYS A 270 55.54 -1.46 17.11
C LYS A 270 54.34 -0.54 16.86
N GLY A 271 53.40 -0.48 17.81
CA GLY A 271 52.32 0.50 17.79
C GLY A 271 52.86 1.95 17.70
N THR A 272 52.11 2.84 17.04
CA THR A 272 52.44 4.28 16.92
C THR A 272 52.05 5.10 18.16
N ASP A 273 51.70 4.42 19.24
CA ASP A 273 51.08 4.97 20.45
C ASP A 273 51.94 4.68 21.71
N SER A 274 51.61 5.35 22.82
CA SER A 274 52.27 5.29 24.14
C SER A 274 52.36 3.91 24.84
N LEU A 275 51.96 2.82 24.16
CA LEU A 275 51.88 1.46 24.71
C LEU A 275 53.18 0.63 24.54
N GLY A 276 54.12 1.08 23.71
CA GLY A 276 55.42 0.42 23.52
C GLY A 276 55.39 -0.88 22.70
N ASP A 277 56.53 -1.57 22.62
CA ASP A 277 56.64 -2.90 21.98
C ASP A 277 56.05 -3.96 22.91
N THR A 278 54.88 -4.51 22.55
CA THR A 278 54.18 -5.52 23.32
C THR A 278 54.49 -6.92 22.83
N ASN A 279 55.02 -7.80 23.69
CA ASN A 279 55.11 -9.25 23.43
C ASN A 279 53.77 -9.95 23.73
N LEU A 280 52.66 -9.33 23.32
CA LEU A 280 51.31 -9.84 23.53
C LEU A 280 50.92 -10.78 22.38
N VAL A 281 50.21 -11.85 22.71
CA VAL A 281 49.74 -12.86 21.75
C VAL A 281 48.34 -13.31 22.14
N LEU A 282 47.47 -13.58 21.16
CA LEU A 282 46.15 -14.16 21.43
C LEU A 282 46.20 -15.68 21.34
N LEU A 283 45.70 -16.37 22.37
CA LEU A 283 45.51 -17.82 22.39
C LEU A 283 44.10 -18.17 22.90
N GLY A 284 43.25 -18.67 22.01
CA GLY A 284 41.83 -18.84 22.25
C GLY A 284 41.18 -17.49 22.49
N ASP A 285 40.58 -17.33 23.66
CA ASP A 285 39.98 -16.05 24.11
C ASP A 285 40.93 -15.26 25.04
N SER A 286 42.08 -15.84 25.42
CA SER A 286 43.02 -15.29 26.40
C SER A 286 44.17 -14.56 25.73
N VAL A 287 44.48 -13.36 26.23
CA VAL A 287 45.64 -12.57 25.81
C VAL A 287 46.81 -12.90 26.73
N LEU A 288 47.93 -13.29 26.13
CA LEU A 288 49.12 -13.73 26.84
C LEU A 288 50.21 -12.66 26.77
N ASN A 289 50.88 -12.37 27.88
CA ASN A 289 52.09 -11.56 27.94
C ASN A 289 53.32 -12.45 28.04
N LEU A 290 54.05 -12.58 26.93
CA LEU A 290 55.20 -13.47 26.81
C LEU A 290 56.54 -12.78 27.05
N THR A 291 56.53 -11.58 27.65
CA THR A 291 57.76 -10.82 27.91
C THR A 291 58.73 -11.61 28.79
N SER A 292 58.26 -12.10 29.94
CA SER A 292 59.06 -12.93 30.85
C SER A 292 59.54 -14.23 30.19
N TYR A 293 58.72 -14.86 29.35
CA TYR A 293 59.10 -16.05 28.59
C TYR A 293 60.27 -15.76 27.64
N PHE A 294 60.20 -14.68 26.86
CA PHE A 294 61.26 -14.33 25.91
C PHE A 294 62.54 -13.83 26.59
N ASP A 295 62.45 -13.21 27.77
CA ASP A 295 63.62 -12.69 28.50
C ASP A 295 64.50 -13.81 29.07
N THR A 296 63.90 -14.96 29.45
CA THR A 296 64.66 -16.10 29.98
C THR A 296 65.54 -16.80 28.93
N ASN A 297 65.23 -16.64 27.63
CA ASN A 297 65.86 -17.39 26.53
C ASN A 297 65.83 -18.93 26.65
N ILE A 298 64.98 -19.49 27.52
CA ILE A 298 64.82 -20.94 27.71
C ILE A 298 63.57 -21.41 26.96
N GLN A 299 63.73 -22.40 26.08
CA GLN A 299 62.64 -22.95 25.28
C GLN A 299 61.86 -24.06 26.03
N TYR A 300 61.12 -23.67 27.08
CA TYR A 300 60.37 -24.60 27.95
C TYR A 300 59.40 -25.53 27.18
N PHE A 301 58.76 -25.02 26.13
CA PHE A 301 57.75 -25.74 25.35
C PHE A 301 58.30 -26.37 24.06
N GLY A 302 59.62 -26.34 23.88
CA GLY A 302 60.31 -26.80 22.67
C GLY A 302 60.36 -25.77 21.54
N SER A 303 61.23 -26.01 20.56
CA SER A 303 61.54 -25.06 19.48
C SER A 303 60.35 -24.74 18.58
N GLN A 304 59.50 -25.74 18.28
CA GLN A 304 58.33 -25.54 17.42
C GLN A 304 57.29 -24.59 18.02
N VAL A 305 57.11 -24.63 19.35
CA VAL A 305 56.22 -23.74 20.08
C VAL A 305 56.84 -22.36 20.18
N ASP A 306 58.14 -22.28 20.49
CA ASP A 306 58.90 -21.03 20.56
C ASP A 306 58.87 -20.25 19.24
N ASP A 307 59.07 -20.93 18.10
CA ASP A 307 58.99 -20.33 16.77
C ASP A 307 57.57 -19.83 16.45
N ALA A 308 56.54 -20.60 16.82
CA ALA A 308 55.15 -20.21 16.62
C ALA A 308 54.77 -18.97 17.45
N LEU A 309 55.24 -18.89 18.70
CA LEU A 309 55.02 -17.74 19.58
C LEU A 309 55.79 -16.49 19.13
N LYS A 310 57.03 -16.65 18.65
CA LYS A 310 57.83 -15.54 18.09
C LYS A 310 57.25 -15.01 16.78
N ALA A 311 56.82 -15.89 15.89
CA ALA A 311 56.18 -15.50 14.63
C ALA A 311 54.79 -14.89 14.83
N GLY A 312 54.10 -15.29 15.91
CA GLY A 312 52.75 -14.87 16.24
C GLY A 312 52.62 -13.62 17.09
N ARG A 313 53.71 -12.87 17.35
CA ARG A 313 53.66 -11.64 18.16
C ARG A 313 52.63 -10.66 17.60
N GLY A 314 51.68 -10.29 18.45
CA GLY A 314 50.52 -9.44 18.15
C GLY A 314 49.47 -10.02 17.22
N ASN A 315 49.50 -11.33 17.00
CA ASN A 315 48.50 -12.06 16.22
C ASN A 315 47.92 -13.23 17.04
N ASP A 316 46.92 -13.89 16.47
CA ASP A 316 46.34 -15.11 17.01
C ASP A 316 47.21 -16.34 16.67
N VAL A 317 47.71 -17.03 17.70
CA VAL A 317 48.52 -18.26 17.58
C VAL A 317 47.73 -19.54 17.86
N SER A 318 46.42 -19.44 18.08
CA SER A 318 45.57 -20.59 18.39
C SER A 318 45.69 -21.69 17.35
N TYR A 319 45.67 -21.31 16.07
CA TYR A 319 45.77 -22.26 14.97
C TYR A 319 47.21 -22.80 14.80
N SER A 320 48.23 -21.95 14.93
CA SER A 320 49.63 -22.37 14.75
C SER A 320 50.09 -23.33 15.84
N LEU A 321 49.64 -23.14 17.09
CA LEU A 321 49.91 -24.06 18.18
C LEU A 321 49.12 -25.37 18.06
N LEU A 322 47.90 -25.35 17.50
CA LEU A 322 47.13 -26.56 17.23
C LEU A 322 47.76 -27.46 16.14
N TYR A 323 48.53 -26.88 15.24
CA TYR A 323 49.11 -27.60 14.10
C TYR A 323 50.16 -28.63 14.53
N THR A 324 50.82 -28.44 15.67
CA THR A 324 51.85 -29.35 16.18
C THR A 324 51.36 -30.07 17.44
N ALA A 325 51.75 -31.33 17.63
CA ALA A 325 51.43 -32.07 18.84
C ALA A 325 52.05 -31.40 20.09
N ALA A 326 53.28 -30.89 19.97
CA ALA A 326 53.93 -30.14 21.05
C ALA A 326 53.16 -28.86 21.41
N GLY A 327 52.71 -28.09 20.40
CA GLY A 327 51.90 -26.90 20.61
C GLY A 327 50.56 -27.24 21.26
N ALA A 328 49.84 -28.25 20.77
CA ALA A 328 48.54 -28.66 21.32
C ALA A 328 48.61 -29.00 22.83
N HIS A 329 49.70 -29.64 23.28
CA HIS A 329 49.93 -29.94 24.69
C HIS A 329 50.36 -28.71 25.52
N ALA A 330 51.10 -27.76 24.93
CA ALA A 330 51.56 -26.56 25.62
C ALA A 330 50.46 -25.50 25.83
N ARG A 331 49.36 -25.55 25.06
CA ARG A 331 48.31 -24.52 25.06
C ARG A 331 47.74 -24.19 26.45
N GLN A 332 47.36 -25.21 27.22
CA GLN A 332 46.74 -24.98 28.53
C GLN A 332 47.75 -24.35 29.50
N CYS A 333 48.99 -24.84 29.51
CA CYS A 333 50.03 -24.26 30.35
C CYS A 333 50.37 -22.80 29.96
N LEU A 334 50.37 -22.48 28.66
CA LEU A 334 50.58 -21.11 28.20
C LEU A 334 49.51 -20.15 28.70
N VAL A 335 48.24 -20.58 28.71
CA VAL A 335 47.14 -19.79 29.26
C VAL A 335 47.28 -19.64 30.78
N ASP A 336 47.49 -20.74 31.50
CA ASP A 336 47.56 -20.75 32.97
C ASP A 336 48.76 -19.94 33.53
N ARG A 337 49.81 -19.70 32.72
CA ARG A 337 51.03 -19.00 33.17
C ARG A 337 51.21 -17.60 32.65
N TYR A 338 50.72 -17.29 31.45
CA TYR A 338 51.00 -16.01 30.80
C TYR A 338 49.75 -15.17 30.52
N SER A 339 48.56 -15.63 30.91
CA SER A 339 47.32 -14.87 30.71
C SER A 339 47.34 -13.54 31.46
N VAL A 340 47.02 -12.45 30.76
CA VAL A 340 46.91 -11.08 31.31
C VAL A 340 45.53 -10.48 31.09
N GLY A 341 44.63 -11.19 30.41
CA GLY A 341 43.26 -10.74 30.13
C GLY A 341 42.63 -11.52 28.99
N ILE A 342 41.52 -11.00 28.50
CA ILE A 342 40.75 -11.61 27.42
C ILE A 342 40.64 -10.64 26.23
N MET A 343 40.41 -11.18 25.05
CA MET A 343 40.08 -10.34 23.89
C MET A 343 38.65 -9.82 24.02
N GLU A 344 38.42 -8.56 23.70
CA GLU A 344 37.08 -7.99 23.56
C GLU A 344 36.42 -8.60 22.32
N VAL A 345 35.40 -9.42 22.52
CA VAL A 345 34.61 -10.04 21.45
C VAL A 345 33.16 -9.63 21.60
N ASP A 346 32.60 -9.01 20.56
CA ASP A 346 31.17 -8.75 20.49
C ASP A 346 30.41 -10.08 20.55
N ALA A 347 29.42 -10.19 21.44
CA ALA A 347 28.61 -11.40 21.49
C ALA A 347 27.94 -11.63 20.13
N ALA A 348 27.86 -12.89 19.68
CA ALA A 348 27.25 -13.24 18.40
C ALA A 348 25.82 -12.68 18.25
N GLY A 349 25.10 -12.53 19.36
CA GLY A 349 23.79 -11.86 19.38
C GLY A 349 23.84 -10.34 19.16
N CYS A 350 24.86 -9.64 19.65
CA CYS A 350 25.11 -8.22 19.35
C CYS A 350 25.40 -8.04 17.85
N ILE A 351 26.26 -8.89 17.28
CA ILE A 351 26.58 -8.90 15.85
C ILE A 351 25.32 -9.18 15.02
N ALA A 352 24.52 -10.19 15.40
CA ALA A 352 23.27 -10.51 14.72
C ALA A 352 22.27 -9.35 14.77
N SER A 353 22.13 -8.67 15.92
CA SER A 353 21.27 -7.49 16.07
C SER A 353 21.73 -6.35 15.15
N GLN A 354 23.02 -6.05 15.09
CA GLN A 354 23.57 -5.03 14.20
C GLN A 354 23.32 -5.36 12.72
N ILE A 355 23.50 -6.63 12.31
CA ILE A 355 23.22 -7.07 10.93
C ILE A 355 21.73 -6.89 10.60
N ILE A 356 20.83 -7.32 11.49
CA ILE A 356 19.37 -7.20 11.29
C ILE A 356 18.98 -5.72 11.15
N MET A 357 19.43 -4.87 12.08
CA MET A 357 19.11 -3.44 12.07
C MET A 357 19.67 -2.73 10.84
N THR A 358 20.89 -3.07 10.42
CA THR A 358 21.51 -2.53 9.20
C THR A 358 20.77 -2.98 7.94
N MET A 359 20.38 -4.25 7.85
CA MET A 359 19.57 -4.76 6.74
C MET A 359 18.20 -4.06 6.68
N MET A 360 17.52 -3.91 7.81
CA MET A 360 16.24 -3.17 7.89
C MET A 360 16.40 -1.72 7.43
N LEU A 361 17.44 -1.02 7.90
CA LEU A 361 17.78 0.34 7.49
C LEU A 361 17.94 0.46 5.97
N VAL A 362 18.72 -0.43 5.36
CA VAL A 362 18.97 -0.45 3.91
C VAL A 362 17.66 -0.69 3.14
N VAL A 363 16.82 -1.65 3.57
CA VAL A 363 15.55 -1.94 2.90
C VAL A 363 14.58 -0.75 2.98
N ILE A 364 14.46 -0.12 4.15
CA ILE A 364 13.56 1.03 4.34
C ILE A 364 13.99 2.21 3.47
N ILE A 365 15.28 2.56 3.50
CA ILE A 365 15.81 3.65 2.67
C ILE A 365 15.61 3.34 1.19
N ALA A 366 15.93 2.12 0.75
CA ALA A 366 15.72 1.72 -0.64
C ALA A 366 14.25 1.85 -1.05
N MET A 367 13.30 1.43 -0.21
CA MET A 367 11.87 1.57 -0.48
C MET A 367 11.45 3.03 -0.64
N ILE A 368 11.91 3.93 0.24
CA ILE A 368 11.59 5.36 0.17
C ILE A 368 12.14 5.97 -1.12
N VAL A 369 13.42 5.73 -1.42
CA VAL A 369 14.09 6.26 -2.63
C VAL A 369 13.40 5.75 -3.90
N ILE A 370 13.05 4.47 -3.95
CA ILE A 370 12.40 3.86 -5.12
C ILE A 370 11.01 4.43 -5.32
N ARG A 371 10.16 4.48 -4.28
CA ARG A 371 8.82 5.08 -4.37
C ARG A 371 8.90 6.53 -4.87
N TYR A 372 9.88 7.27 -4.36
CA TYR A 372 10.09 8.66 -4.74
C TYR A 372 10.53 8.83 -6.19
N SER A 373 11.54 8.07 -6.60
CA SER A 373 12.04 8.09 -7.96
C SER A 373 10.96 7.69 -8.97
N MET A 374 10.11 6.73 -8.61
CA MET A 374 8.94 6.31 -9.38
C MET A 374 7.88 7.41 -9.51
N ALA A 375 7.57 8.13 -8.43
CA ALA A 375 6.64 9.25 -8.47
C ALA A 375 7.16 10.38 -9.37
N LEU A 376 8.45 10.70 -9.32
CA LEU A 376 9.07 11.70 -10.20
C LEU A 376 9.06 11.29 -11.67
N LEU A 377 9.41 10.04 -11.95
CA LEU A 377 9.35 9.47 -13.28
C LEU A 377 7.95 9.64 -13.86
N PHE A 378 6.93 9.36 -13.05
CA PHE A 378 5.55 9.59 -13.45
C PHE A 378 5.28 11.07 -13.72
N GLN A 379 5.57 11.95 -12.75
CA GLN A 379 5.24 13.37 -12.81
C GLN A 379 5.91 14.10 -13.97
N TRP A 380 7.21 13.86 -14.20
CA TRP A 380 7.98 14.62 -15.18
C TRP A 380 7.87 14.07 -16.60
N ILE A 381 7.74 12.74 -16.74
CA ILE A 381 7.79 12.08 -18.06
C ILE A 381 6.43 11.54 -18.46
N ILE A 382 5.79 10.72 -17.62
CA ILE A 382 4.60 9.94 -18.02
C ILE A 382 3.34 10.78 -18.02
N ALA A 383 3.13 11.61 -17.00
CA ALA A 383 1.92 12.40 -16.83
C ALA A 383 1.64 13.31 -18.05
N ARG A 384 2.68 13.89 -18.66
CA ARG A 384 2.54 14.74 -19.85
C ARG A 384 2.07 13.96 -21.09
N ARG A 385 2.35 12.66 -21.16
CA ARG A 385 1.95 11.80 -22.27
C ARG A 385 0.52 11.27 -22.16
N LEU A 386 -0.12 11.39 -20.98
CA LEU A 386 -1.51 10.94 -20.79
C LEU A 386 -2.48 11.70 -21.71
N VAL A 387 -2.24 12.99 -21.92
CA VAL A 387 -3.10 13.90 -22.67
C VAL A 387 -2.68 14.02 -24.16
N LYS A 388 -1.42 13.71 -24.47
CA LYS A 388 -0.85 13.86 -25.81
C LYS A 388 -1.27 12.70 -26.74
N PRO A 389 -1.53 12.96 -28.04
CA PRO A 389 -1.81 11.90 -29.01
C PRO A 389 -0.73 10.81 -29.05
N GLY A 390 -1.12 9.54 -29.15
CA GLY A 390 -0.21 8.38 -29.15
C GLY A 390 0.11 7.80 -27.77
N GLY A 391 -0.40 8.40 -26.70
CA GLY A 391 -0.38 7.84 -25.34
C GLY A 391 1.01 7.48 -24.82
N ARG A 392 1.09 6.42 -24.02
CA ARG A 392 2.31 6.00 -23.30
C ARG A 392 3.13 4.93 -24.04
N ALA A 393 2.93 4.71 -25.34
CA ALA A 393 3.45 3.54 -26.04
C ALA A 393 5.00 3.37 -25.97
N ASN A 394 5.43 2.11 -25.81
CA ASN A 394 6.77 1.51 -26.02
C ASN A 394 7.79 1.34 -24.89
N TRP A 395 7.68 1.92 -23.68
CA TRP A 395 8.74 1.67 -22.66
C TRP A 395 8.29 1.64 -21.19
N LEU A 396 7.17 2.27 -20.82
CA LEU A 396 6.81 2.50 -19.40
C LEU A 396 5.36 2.13 -19.05
N ALA A 397 4.65 1.45 -19.95
CA ALA A 397 3.20 1.32 -19.86
C ALA A 397 2.75 -0.15 -19.87
N TRP A 398 3.13 -0.89 -18.81
CA TRP A 398 2.88 -2.33 -18.64
C TRP A 398 1.40 -2.76 -18.79
N ARG A 399 0.45 -1.83 -18.59
CA ARG A 399 -1.01 -2.05 -18.70
C ARG A 399 -1.70 -1.22 -19.79
N SER A 400 -0.98 -0.34 -20.48
CA SER A 400 -1.53 0.49 -21.56
C SER A 400 -1.54 -0.32 -22.85
N ILE A 401 -2.57 -0.17 -23.67
CA ILE A 401 -2.58 -0.78 -25.01
C ILE A 401 -1.52 -0.09 -25.87
N LYS A 402 -0.72 -0.87 -26.59
CA LYS A 402 0.30 -0.37 -27.52
C LYS A 402 -0.38 0.48 -28.60
N GLY A 403 0.08 1.71 -28.77
CA GLY A 403 -0.46 2.66 -29.76
C GLY A 403 -1.59 3.58 -29.26
N GLY A 404 -2.14 3.39 -28.06
CA GLY A 404 -3.29 4.18 -27.60
C GLY A 404 -4.45 4.14 -28.61
N ASN A 405 -5.22 5.21 -28.72
CA ASN A 405 -6.25 5.36 -29.76
C ASN A 405 -5.72 5.38 -31.22
N ASN A 406 -4.41 5.32 -31.46
CA ASN A 406 -3.84 5.34 -32.81
C ASN A 406 -3.82 3.95 -33.49
N ASP A 407 -4.28 2.89 -32.81
CA ASP A 407 -4.45 1.56 -33.42
C ASP A 407 -5.90 1.35 -33.89
N PRO A 408 -6.16 1.26 -35.21
CA PRO A 408 -7.50 1.09 -35.78
C PRO A 408 -8.26 -0.13 -35.25
N ALA A 409 -7.56 -1.18 -34.78
CA ALA A 409 -8.18 -2.38 -34.23
C ALA A 409 -8.87 -2.13 -32.87
N ASN A 410 -8.37 -1.16 -32.09
CA ASN A 410 -9.02 -0.71 -30.85
C ASN A 410 -10.15 0.29 -31.12
N HIS A 411 -10.19 0.81 -32.33
CA HIS A 411 -11.13 1.80 -32.81
C HIS A 411 -12.09 1.19 -33.83
N MET A 412 -12.66 0.00 -33.55
CA MET A 412 -13.94 -0.31 -34.21
C MET A 412 -14.93 0.73 -33.72
N PRO A 413 -15.34 1.70 -34.56
CA PRO A 413 -16.35 2.65 -34.15
C PRO A 413 -17.58 1.81 -33.80
N GLY A 414 -18.15 2.00 -32.61
CA GLY A 414 -19.50 1.51 -32.38
C GLY A 414 -20.40 2.00 -33.53
N PRO A 415 -21.50 1.32 -33.85
CA PRO A 415 -22.29 1.51 -35.09
C PRO A 415 -22.87 2.93 -35.32
N TYR A 416 -22.51 3.90 -34.48
CA TYR A 416 -22.97 5.29 -34.48
C TYR A 416 -21.84 6.33 -34.64
N ASN A 417 -20.56 5.94 -34.75
CA ASN A 417 -19.44 6.87 -34.94
C ASN A 417 -19.14 7.11 -36.44
N ASN A 418 -20.07 7.74 -37.15
CA ASN A 418 -19.76 8.47 -38.38
C ASN A 418 -19.50 9.95 -38.04
N TYR A 419 -18.31 10.25 -37.53
CA TYR A 419 -17.73 11.58 -37.64
C TYR A 419 -16.49 11.43 -38.51
N GLY A 420 -16.62 11.72 -39.80
CA GLY A 420 -15.49 11.80 -40.70
C GLY A 420 -14.53 12.94 -40.29
N PRO A 421 -13.28 12.93 -40.75
CA PRO A 421 -12.41 14.10 -40.65
C PRO A 421 -13.10 15.27 -41.34
N LEU A 422 -13.08 16.45 -40.72
CA LEU A 422 -13.51 17.69 -41.36
C LEU A 422 -12.54 17.93 -42.54
N GLU A 423 -12.93 17.56 -43.76
CA GLU A 423 -12.20 17.96 -44.97
C GLU A 423 -12.28 19.48 -45.08
N ASN A 424 -11.16 20.15 -44.81
CA ASN A 424 -10.98 21.55 -45.14
C ASN A 424 -11.19 21.73 -46.64
N LEU A 425 -12.28 22.43 -47.00
CA LEU A 425 -12.46 23.01 -48.32
C LEU A 425 -11.20 23.83 -48.66
N ARG A 426 -10.39 23.32 -49.58
CA ARG A 426 -9.27 24.06 -50.17
C ARG A 426 -9.84 25.15 -51.06
N SER A 427 -9.84 26.39 -50.58
CA SER A 427 -9.83 27.56 -51.47
C SER A 427 -8.41 27.81 -51.95
N SER A 428 -8.28 27.91 -53.26
CA SER A 428 -7.09 28.07 -54.08
C SER A 428 -6.27 29.35 -53.81
N SER A 429 -4.95 29.18 -53.77
CA SER A 429 -3.86 30.04 -54.28
C SER A 429 -3.89 31.56 -54.06
N SER A 430 -2.87 32.09 -53.36
CA SER A 430 -1.98 33.14 -53.89
C SER A 430 -0.77 33.45 -52.99
N SER A 431 0.39 33.41 -53.65
CA SER A 431 1.64 34.20 -53.48
C SER A 431 2.28 34.51 -52.11
N VAL A 432 3.52 34.02 -52.03
CA VAL A 432 4.69 34.48 -51.27
C VAL A 432 4.87 36.00 -51.23
N ALA A 433 5.11 36.57 -50.05
CA ALA A 433 5.97 37.74 -49.85
C ALA A 433 6.55 37.77 -48.43
N SER A 434 7.87 37.96 -48.35
CA SER A 434 8.69 38.11 -47.15
C SER A 434 8.74 39.57 -46.71
N SER A 435 8.61 39.87 -45.41
CA SER A 435 9.22 41.06 -44.80
C SER A 435 9.37 40.93 -43.29
N ARG A 436 10.25 41.77 -42.75
CA ARG A 436 11.14 41.59 -41.60
C ARG A 436 10.70 42.49 -40.42
N ALA A 437 10.81 41.92 -39.22
CA ALA A 437 10.77 42.46 -37.84
C ALA A 437 10.67 43.97 -37.56
N THR A 438 9.87 44.35 -36.55
CA THR A 438 10.29 45.02 -35.27
C THR A 438 9.08 45.20 -34.29
N PRO A 439 9.31 45.45 -32.97
CA PRO A 439 8.49 44.95 -31.86
C PRO A 439 7.57 45.99 -31.21
N THR A 440 6.42 45.58 -30.67
CA THR A 440 5.67 46.36 -29.65
C THR A 440 4.82 45.47 -28.73
N SER A 441 4.87 45.87 -27.45
CA SER A 441 4.05 45.63 -26.25
C SER A 441 2.73 44.84 -26.30
N ASP A 442 2.59 43.99 -25.28
CA ASP A 442 1.38 43.68 -24.49
C ASP A 442 0.08 43.39 -25.23
N GLN A 443 -0.16 42.10 -25.50
CA GLN A 443 -1.48 41.45 -25.38
C GLN A 443 -1.28 39.93 -25.37
N HIS A 444 -1.60 39.28 -24.25
CA HIS A 444 -1.72 37.83 -24.16
C HIS A 444 -2.96 37.36 -24.93
N SER A 445 -2.85 37.24 -26.26
CA SER A 445 -3.82 36.54 -27.09
C SER A 445 -3.58 35.02 -27.03
N VAL A 446 -4.59 34.30 -26.56
CA VAL A 446 -4.66 32.83 -26.48
C VAL A 446 -4.52 32.23 -27.88
N THR A 447 -3.39 31.57 -28.15
CA THR A 447 -3.22 30.70 -29.33
C THR A 447 -3.98 29.38 -29.10
N PRO A 448 -4.69 28.82 -30.10
CA PRO A 448 -5.41 27.56 -29.92
C PRO A 448 -4.43 26.39 -29.82
N LEU A 449 -4.64 25.50 -28.84
CA LEU A 449 -3.94 24.23 -28.56
C LEU A 449 -4.16 23.15 -29.65
N GLN A 450 -4.17 23.52 -30.93
CA GLN A 450 -4.43 22.62 -32.04
C GLN A 450 -3.15 21.85 -32.42
N GLY A 451 -2.80 20.85 -31.61
CA GLY A 451 -1.67 19.94 -31.88
C GLY A 451 -1.09 19.22 -30.65
N GLU A 452 -1.36 19.69 -29.43
CA GLU A 452 -0.75 19.14 -28.20
C GLU A 452 -1.64 18.19 -27.40
N ILE A 453 -2.95 18.13 -27.68
CA ILE A 453 -3.95 17.41 -26.88
C ILE A 453 -4.84 16.57 -27.79
N VAL A 454 -5.26 15.39 -27.34
CA VAL A 454 -6.25 14.56 -28.06
C VAL A 454 -7.55 15.33 -28.29
N SER A 455 -7.99 15.40 -29.54
CA SER A 455 -9.13 16.22 -29.98
C SER A 455 -10.50 15.52 -29.91
N THR A 456 -10.55 14.26 -29.46
CA THR A 456 -11.81 13.49 -29.37
C THR A 456 -12.66 14.01 -28.21
N GLU A 457 -13.82 14.58 -28.53
CA GLU A 457 -14.77 15.07 -27.53
C GLU A 457 -15.80 13.98 -27.16
N LEU A 458 -15.64 13.40 -25.96
CA LEU A 458 -16.60 12.43 -25.42
C LEU A 458 -17.73 13.13 -24.66
N TYR A 459 -18.97 12.67 -24.82
CA TYR A 459 -20.10 13.18 -24.04
C TYR A 459 -19.89 12.88 -22.55
N THR A 460 -19.89 13.94 -21.74
CA THR A 460 -19.50 13.89 -20.33
C THR A 460 -20.60 14.46 -19.44
N VAL A 461 -21.01 13.69 -18.43
CA VAL A 461 -21.89 14.17 -17.36
C VAL A 461 -21.05 14.79 -16.25
N MET A 462 -21.47 15.93 -15.70
CA MET A 462 -20.87 16.55 -14.53
C MET A 462 -21.82 16.38 -13.34
N MET A 463 -21.56 15.38 -12.51
CA MET A 463 -22.33 15.11 -11.31
C MET A 463 -21.86 15.99 -10.16
N VAL A 464 -22.80 16.73 -9.57
CA VAL A 464 -22.56 17.54 -8.37
C VAL A 464 -23.55 17.10 -7.29
N THR A 465 -23.05 16.59 -6.17
CA THR A 465 -23.90 16.21 -5.03
C THR A 465 -23.92 17.32 -4.00
N CYS A 466 -25.13 17.76 -3.65
CA CYS A 466 -25.36 18.79 -2.65
C CYS A 466 -26.15 18.18 -1.48
N TYR A 467 -25.85 18.63 -0.26
CA TYR A 467 -26.55 18.26 0.96
C TYR A 467 -27.00 19.51 1.74
N SER A 468 -26.04 20.29 2.23
CA SER A 468 -26.31 21.45 3.09
C SER A 468 -25.38 22.64 2.77
N GLU A 469 -24.76 22.62 1.60
CA GLU A 469 -23.90 23.68 1.11
C GLU A 469 -24.71 24.96 0.86
N GLY A 470 -24.11 26.11 1.17
CA GLY A 470 -24.68 27.43 0.92
C GLY A 470 -24.51 27.88 -0.53
N GLU A 471 -25.13 29.02 -0.86
CA GLU A 471 -25.18 29.56 -2.23
C GLU A 471 -23.79 29.84 -2.81
N ASP A 472 -22.88 30.40 -2.02
CA ASP A 472 -21.52 30.74 -2.48
C ASP A 472 -20.70 29.52 -2.89
N GLY A 473 -20.81 28.42 -2.12
CA GLY A 473 -20.13 27.17 -2.43
C GLY A 473 -20.63 26.56 -3.73
N ILE A 474 -21.96 26.39 -3.83
CA ILE A 474 -22.63 25.82 -5.00
C ILE A 474 -22.35 26.65 -6.25
N ARG A 475 -22.51 27.98 -6.16
CA ARG A 475 -22.25 28.91 -7.27
C ARG A 475 -20.79 28.84 -7.71
N THR A 476 -19.84 28.82 -6.77
CA THR A 476 -18.41 28.71 -7.08
C THR A 476 -18.11 27.44 -7.88
N THR A 477 -18.67 26.31 -7.45
CA THR A 477 -18.50 25.01 -8.12
C THR A 477 -19.13 25.02 -9.51
N MET A 478 -20.41 25.40 -9.61
CA MET A 478 -21.14 25.42 -10.87
C MET A 478 -20.54 26.42 -11.88
N ASP A 479 -20.13 27.61 -11.44
CA ASP A 479 -19.45 28.59 -12.30
C ASP A 479 -18.14 28.04 -12.86
N SER A 480 -17.33 27.42 -12.00
CA SER A 480 -16.04 26.87 -12.40
C SER A 480 -16.19 25.74 -13.43
N LEU A 481 -17.23 24.90 -13.30
CA LEU A 481 -17.53 23.81 -14.23
C LEU A 481 -18.12 24.31 -15.56
N ALA A 482 -19.04 25.27 -15.50
CA ALA A 482 -19.69 25.83 -16.69
C ALA A 482 -18.69 26.57 -17.59
N LEU A 483 -17.74 27.29 -16.98
CA LEU A 483 -16.70 28.08 -17.64
C LEU A 483 -15.45 27.29 -18.05
N THR A 484 -15.43 25.96 -17.88
CA THR A 484 -14.34 25.14 -18.43
C THR A 484 -14.25 25.27 -19.95
N THR A 485 -13.04 25.14 -20.49
CA THR A 485 -12.73 25.23 -21.93
C THR A 485 -13.35 24.11 -22.76
N PHE A 486 -13.88 23.07 -22.13
CA PHE A 486 -14.54 21.95 -22.79
C PHE A 486 -15.89 22.36 -23.39
N ASN A 487 -16.19 21.84 -24.58
CA ASN A 487 -17.35 22.21 -25.37
C ASN A 487 -18.68 22.05 -24.60
N LYS A 488 -19.45 23.14 -24.48
CA LYS A 488 -20.75 23.17 -23.79
C LYS A 488 -21.78 22.20 -24.39
N LYS A 489 -21.67 21.86 -25.68
CA LYS A 489 -22.57 20.90 -26.36
C LYS A 489 -22.29 19.44 -26.00
N ARG A 490 -21.13 19.16 -25.38
CA ARG A 490 -20.67 17.82 -25.03
C ARG A 490 -20.68 17.55 -23.53
N LYS A 491 -21.14 18.51 -22.72
CA LYS A 491 -21.24 18.39 -21.26
C LYS A 491 -22.63 18.75 -20.76
N ALA A 492 -23.08 18.07 -19.72
CA ALA A 492 -24.34 18.36 -19.04
C ALA A 492 -24.16 18.26 -17.52
N PHE A 493 -24.81 19.15 -16.77
CA PHE A 493 -24.88 19.06 -15.31
C PHE A 493 -25.92 18.04 -14.87
N PHE A 494 -25.55 17.22 -13.89
CA PHE A 494 -26.39 16.23 -13.22
C PHE A 494 -26.30 16.50 -11.72
N ILE A 495 -27.07 17.48 -11.26
CA ILE A 495 -27.00 17.95 -9.88
C ILE A 495 -27.97 17.13 -9.04
N ILE A 496 -27.56 16.66 -7.88
CA ILE A 496 -28.40 15.87 -6.98
C ILE A 496 -28.38 16.52 -5.60
N CYS A 497 -29.53 17.00 -5.14
CA CYS A 497 -29.72 17.51 -3.79
C CYS A 497 -30.26 16.39 -2.90
N ASP A 498 -29.48 16.01 -1.89
CA ASP A 498 -29.75 14.88 -1.00
C ASP A 498 -30.68 15.26 0.16
N GLY A 499 -31.96 15.44 -0.18
CA GLY A 499 -33.02 15.79 0.76
C GLY A 499 -33.39 17.27 0.75
N MET A 500 -34.51 17.58 1.40
CA MET A 500 -34.98 18.96 1.60
C MET A 500 -34.29 19.61 2.81
N ILE A 501 -33.01 19.95 2.67
CA ILE A 501 -32.15 20.38 3.78
C ILE A 501 -31.82 21.87 3.69
N THR A 502 -31.79 22.53 4.85
CA THR A 502 -31.31 23.91 5.01
C THR A 502 -30.06 23.91 5.89
N GLY A 503 -28.94 24.41 5.37
CA GLY A 503 -27.68 24.49 6.11
C GLY A 503 -27.76 25.45 7.30
N ALA A 504 -26.95 25.21 8.34
CA ALA A 504 -26.85 26.15 9.46
C ALA A 504 -26.38 27.53 8.98
N GLY A 505 -27.16 28.56 9.30
CA GLY A 505 -26.88 29.95 8.89
C GLY A 505 -27.46 30.35 7.52
N GLU A 506 -28.03 29.42 6.77
CA GLU A 506 -28.66 29.70 5.46
C GLU A 506 -30.15 30.02 5.61
N THR A 507 -30.66 30.96 4.80
CA THR A 507 -32.09 31.34 4.80
C THR A 507 -32.93 30.51 3.84
N ARG A 508 -32.30 29.81 2.87
CA ARG A 508 -32.95 29.02 1.83
C ARG A 508 -32.46 27.58 1.88
N SER A 509 -33.32 26.63 1.53
CA SER A 509 -32.89 25.24 1.42
C SER A 509 -31.89 25.07 0.27
N THR A 510 -30.96 24.13 0.41
CA THR A 510 -29.96 23.81 -0.63
C THR A 510 -30.62 23.47 -1.98
N PRO A 511 -31.72 22.68 -2.04
CA PRO A 511 -32.48 22.51 -3.27
C PRO A 511 -33.01 23.82 -3.88
N ASP A 512 -33.57 24.72 -3.07
CA ASP A 512 -34.12 25.99 -3.57
C ASP A 512 -33.02 26.88 -4.14
N ILE A 513 -31.84 26.88 -3.51
CA ILE A 513 -30.65 27.58 -4.01
C ILE A 513 -30.29 27.04 -5.39
N VAL A 514 -30.09 25.72 -5.54
CA VAL A 514 -29.73 25.10 -6.83
C VAL A 514 -30.75 25.41 -7.91
N VAL A 515 -32.04 25.23 -7.63
CA VAL A 515 -33.12 25.49 -8.59
C VAL A 515 -33.19 26.99 -8.95
N GLY A 516 -32.97 27.88 -7.98
CA GLY A 516 -32.94 29.32 -8.20
C GLY A 516 -31.73 29.82 -9.00
N LEU A 517 -30.63 29.06 -9.04
CA LEU A 517 -29.46 29.36 -9.87
C LEU A 517 -29.67 28.96 -11.34
N MET A 518 -30.65 28.10 -11.64
CA MET A 518 -30.89 27.56 -12.98
C MET A 518 -31.88 28.41 -13.79
N ASP A 519 -31.60 28.57 -15.08
CA ASP A 519 -32.55 29.06 -16.07
C ASP A 519 -33.50 27.92 -16.46
N LEU A 520 -34.58 27.75 -15.69
CA LEU A 520 -35.55 26.66 -15.89
C LEU A 520 -36.30 26.77 -17.22
N ASP A 521 -36.53 25.62 -17.85
CA ASP A 521 -37.42 25.55 -19.01
C ASP A 521 -38.87 25.88 -18.57
N PRO A 522 -39.53 26.88 -19.17
CA PRO A 522 -40.90 27.27 -18.80
C PRO A 522 -41.90 26.10 -18.87
N THR A 523 -41.67 25.14 -19.78
CA THR A 523 -42.55 23.98 -19.95
C THR A 523 -42.40 22.93 -18.85
N MET A 524 -41.35 23.00 -18.02
CA MET A 524 -40.99 21.97 -17.04
C MET A 524 -40.76 22.53 -15.62
N ARG A 525 -41.24 23.75 -15.34
CA ARG A 525 -40.94 24.49 -14.11
C ARG A 525 -41.44 23.79 -12.82
N ASN A 526 -42.55 23.05 -12.91
CA ASN A 526 -43.18 22.38 -11.76
C ASN A 526 -43.18 20.85 -11.94
N PRO A 527 -42.05 20.17 -11.67
CA PRO A 527 -41.95 18.72 -11.82
C PRO A 527 -42.75 17.98 -10.74
N LYS A 528 -43.39 16.89 -11.14
CA LYS A 528 -44.02 15.94 -10.20
C LYS A 528 -42.96 15.16 -9.41
N PRO A 529 -43.21 14.85 -8.13
CA PRO A 529 -42.42 13.84 -7.41
C PRO A 529 -42.48 12.50 -8.16
N SER A 530 -41.32 11.88 -8.37
CA SER A 530 -41.19 10.61 -9.08
C SER A 530 -40.51 9.57 -8.20
N SER A 531 -41.09 8.38 -8.14
CA SER A 531 -40.63 7.31 -7.25
C SER A 531 -39.37 6.62 -7.77
N TYR A 532 -38.49 6.20 -6.83
CA TYR A 532 -37.33 5.36 -7.11
C TYR A 532 -36.97 4.49 -5.90
N LEU A 533 -36.15 3.47 -6.15
CA LEU A 533 -35.62 2.59 -5.11
C LEU A 533 -34.32 3.18 -4.54
N ALA A 534 -34.31 3.49 -3.25
CA ALA A 534 -33.19 4.09 -2.53
C ALA A 534 -32.44 3.09 -1.64
N ILE A 535 -31.20 3.45 -1.28
CA ILE A 535 -30.38 2.75 -0.27
C ILE A 535 -30.93 3.05 1.13
N ALA A 536 -31.82 2.21 1.65
CA ALA A 536 -32.34 2.33 3.00
C ALA A 536 -32.88 0.97 3.52
N ASP A 537 -33.33 0.96 4.77
CA ASP A 537 -33.99 -0.19 5.40
C ASP A 537 -35.50 0.03 5.56
N GLY A 538 -36.29 -1.04 5.47
CA GLY A 538 -37.74 -0.99 5.65
C GLY A 538 -38.46 -0.14 4.61
N GLU A 539 -39.48 0.61 5.03
CA GLU A 539 -40.28 1.48 4.14
C GLU A 539 -39.48 2.61 3.50
N LYS A 540 -38.37 3.02 4.14
CA LYS A 540 -37.49 4.10 3.65
C LYS A 540 -36.79 3.78 2.32
N GLN A 541 -36.84 2.52 1.87
CA GLN A 541 -36.37 2.06 0.56
C GLN A 541 -37.15 2.70 -0.59
N LEU A 542 -38.42 3.07 -0.37
CA LEU A 542 -39.15 3.91 -1.31
C LEU A 542 -38.80 5.36 -1.05
N ASN A 543 -38.29 6.06 -2.06
CA ASN A 543 -38.05 7.49 -1.99
C ASN A 543 -38.60 8.17 -3.25
N MET A 544 -38.80 9.47 -3.20
CA MET A 544 -39.22 10.26 -4.35
C MET A 544 -38.27 11.42 -4.59
N ALA A 545 -38.12 11.81 -5.85
CA ALA A 545 -37.36 12.97 -6.24
C ALA A 545 -38.07 13.77 -7.35
N LYS A 546 -37.83 15.08 -7.36
CA LYS A 546 -38.29 16.01 -8.39
C LYS A 546 -37.14 16.32 -9.33
N VAL A 547 -37.37 16.26 -10.64
CA VAL A 547 -36.35 16.55 -11.65
C VAL A 547 -36.63 17.90 -12.29
N TYR A 548 -35.82 18.91 -11.98
CA TYR A 548 -35.86 20.22 -12.62
C TYR A 548 -34.94 20.22 -13.84
N ALA A 549 -35.37 20.84 -14.93
CA ALA A 549 -34.65 20.90 -16.19
C ALA A 549 -34.49 22.36 -16.64
N GLY A 550 -33.29 22.71 -17.10
CA GLY A 550 -32.98 24.05 -17.55
C GLY A 550 -31.55 24.17 -18.05
N HIS A 551 -31.03 25.39 -18.01
CA HIS A 551 -29.64 25.68 -18.35
C HIS A 551 -28.95 26.41 -17.20
N TYR A 552 -27.63 26.26 -17.12
CA TYR A 552 -26.79 27.07 -16.24
C TYR A 552 -25.64 27.66 -17.06
N ARG A 553 -25.62 29.00 -17.22
CA ARG A 553 -24.64 29.70 -18.08
C ARG A 553 -24.50 29.09 -19.49
N GLY A 554 -25.64 28.66 -20.05
CA GLY A 554 -25.73 28.03 -21.37
C GLY A 554 -25.28 26.56 -21.45
N VAL A 555 -25.03 25.90 -20.32
CA VAL A 555 -24.79 24.44 -20.24
C VAL A 555 -26.09 23.74 -19.86
N PRO A 556 -26.51 22.67 -20.56
CA PRO A 556 -27.65 21.84 -20.17
C PRO A 556 -27.54 21.37 -18.72
N CYS A 557 -28.60 21.55 -17.93
CA CYS A 557 -28.59 21.27 -16.50
C CYS A 557 -29.87 20.59 -16.04
N ILE A 558 -29.72 19.43 -15.39
CA ILE A 558 -30.78 18.80 -14.62
C ILE A 558 -30.44 18.83 -13.13
N ALA A 559 -31.42 19.18 -12.30
CA ALA A 559 -31.33 19.13 -10.85
C ALA A 559 -32.36 18.15 -10.28
N ILE A 560 -31.87 17.11 -9.62
CA ILE A 560 -32.64 16.04 -9.00
C ILE A 560 -32.71 16.34 -7.51
N VAL A 561 -33.89 16.69 -7.03
CA VAL A 561 -34.14 17.05 -5.63
C VAL A 561 -34.86 15.89 -4.95
N LYS A 562 -34.18 15.18 -4.05
CA LYS A 562 -34.82 14.13 -3.25
C LYS A 562 -35.75 14.79 -2.24
N CYS A 563 -37.02 14.39 -2.24
CA CYS A 563 -38.05 15.01 -1.41
C CYS A 563 -38.71 14.08 -0.39
N GLY A 564 -38.39 12.78 -0.40
CA GLY A 564 -39.09 11.82 0.46
C GLY A 564 -40.46 11.47 -0.11
N THR A 565 -41.10 10.48 0.48
CA THR A 565 -42.51 10.18 0.21
C THR A 565 -43.41 11.24 0.88
N GLU A 566 -44.71 11.23 0.57
CA GLU A 566 -45.66 12.17 1.18
C GLU A 566 -45.70 12.04 2.71
N GLU A 567 -45.52 10.84 3.23
CA GLU A 567 -45.48 10.56 4.67
C GLU A 567 -44.23 11.16 5.35
N GLU A 568 -43.12 11.29 4.62
CA GLU A 568 -41.88 11.89 5.12
C GLU A 568 -41.79 13.41 4.90
N SER A 569 -42.76 14.02 4.22
CA SER A 569 -42.70 15.44 3.81
C SER A 569 -42.49 16.44 4.96
N ASN A 570 -43.02 16.12 6.15
CA ASN A 570 -42.89 16.93 7.36
C ASN A 570 -41.65 16.57 8.20
N ALA A 571 -40.87 15.56 7.80
CA ALA A 571 -39.68 15.16 8.53
C ALA A 571 -38.54 16.18 8.31
N PRO A 572 -37.69 16.44 9.33
CA PRO A 572 -36.62 17.43 9.24
C PRO A 572 -35.54 17.08 8.21
N LYS A 573 -35.47 15.82 7.76
CA LYS A 573 -34.51 15.32 6.76
C LYS A 573 -35.22 14.54 5.64
N ALA A 574 -36.37 15.06 5.18
CA ALA A 574 -37.19 14.44 4.14
C ALA A 574 -36.35 14.07 2.89
N GLY A 575 -36.43 12.81 2.47
CA GLY A 575 -35.73 12.29 1.27
C GLY A 575 -34.22 12.09 1.38
N ASN A 576 -33.59 12.42 2.51
CA ASN A 576 -32.14 12.28 2.68
C ASN A 576 -31.69 10.83 2.88
N ARG A 577 -30.83 10.32 1.98
CA ARG A 577 -30.30 8.93 1.95
C ARG A 577 -28.76 8.85 1.82
N GLY A 578 -28.07 9.98 1.85
CA GLY A 578 -26.62 10.07 1.78
C GLY A 578 -26.06 10.18 0.36
N LYS A 579 -24.77 10.56 0.28
CA LYS A 579 -24.03 10.73 -0.98
C LYS A 579 -23.96 9.44 -1.82
N ARG A 580 -23.85 8.29 -1.17
CA ARG A 580 -23.84 6.96 -1.83
C ARG A 580 -25.12 6.69 -2.62
N ASP A 581 -26.28 7.01 -2.05
CA ASP A 581 -27.57 6.90 -2.74
C ASP A 581 -27.64 7.86 -3.94
N SER A 582 -27.13 9.08 -3.79
CA SER A 582 -27.04 10.04 -4.91
C SER A 582 -26.17 9.50 -6.05
N GLN A 583 -25.02 8.88 -5.76
CA GLN A 583 -24.18 8.23 -6.76
C GLN A 583 -24.92 7.05 -7.42
N LEU A 584 -25.68 6.25 -6.67
CA LEU A 584 -26.46 5.14 -7.21
C LEU A 584 -27.60 5.56 -8.12
N ILE A 585 -28.24 6.72 -7.91
CA ILE A 585 -29.22 7.25 -8.86
C ILE A 585 -28.58 7.36 -10.26
N LEU A 586 -27.39 7.95 -10.35
CA LEU A 586 -26.67 8.06 -11.62
C LEU A 586 -26.22 6.70 -12.15
N MET A 587 -25.61 5.86 -11.32
CA MET A 587 -25.05 4.57 -11.75
C MET A 587 -26.15 3.62 -12.24
N SER A 588 -27.25 3.50 -11.48
CA SER A 588 -28.39 2.63 -11.80
C SER A 588 -29.14 3.15 -13.03
N PHE A 589 -29.30 4.48 -13.18
CA PHE A 589 -29.87 5.09 -14.37
C PHE A 589 -29.10 4.68 -15.63
N PHE A 590 -27.78 4.86 -15.64
CA PHE A 590 -26.96 4.47 -16.79
C PHE A 590 -26.93 2.96 -17.02
N GLN A 591 -26.96 2.13 -15.96
CA GLN A 591 -27.09 0.67 -16.11
C GLN A 591 -28.39 0.34 -16.87
N ARG A 592 -29.54 0.83 -16.40
CA ARG A 592 -30.85 0.53 -16.99
C ARG A 592 -30.93 1.02 -18.43
N VAL A 593 -30.40 2.21 -18.72
CA VAL A 593 -30.34 2.74 -20.08
C VAL A 593 -29.48 1.88 -21.00
N LEU A 594 -28.29 1.44 -20.56
CA LEU A 594 -27.38 0.66 -21.40
C LEU A 594 -27.87 -0.76 -21.69
N PHE A 595 -28.61 -1.36 -20.76
CA PHE A 595 -29.20 -2.70 -20.92
C PHE A 595 -30.63 -2.68 -21.48
N ASN A 596 -31.19 -1.50 -21.78
CA ASN A 596 -32.60 -1.32 -22.16
C ASN A 596 -33.56 -2.05 -21.18
N ASP A 597 -33.28 -1.90 -19.88
CA ASP A 597 -34.07 -2.48 -18.81
C ASP A 597 -35.25 -1.56 -18.43
N ARG A 598 -36.13 -2.04 -17.56
CA ARG A 598 -37.25 -1.27 -17.03
C ARG A 598 -36.75 -0.06 -16.25
N LEU A 599 -37.34 1.09 -16.54
CA LEU A 599 -37.07 2.38 -15.91
C LEU A 599 -38.11 2.64 -14.81
N SER A 600 -37.64 3.16 -13.69
CA SER A 600 -38.52 3.79 -12.69
C SER A 600 -39.07 5.11 -13.21
N GLU A 601 -40.05 5.68 -12.51
CA GLU A 601 -40.56 7.01 -12.83
C GLU A 601 -39.45 8.06 -12.84
N LEU A 602 -38.56 8.02 -11.84
CA LEU A 602 -37.42 8.94 -11.77
C LEU A 602 -36.46 8.76 -12.95
N ASP A 603 -36.11 7.52 -13.30
CA ASP A 603 -35.21 7.26 -14.42
C ASP A 603 -35.78 7.78 -15.74
N TYR A 604 -37.08 7.56 -15.96
CA TYR A 604 -37.75 8.07 -17.16
C TYR A 604 -37.74 9.59 -17.20
N GLU A 605 -38.06 10.26 -16.08
CA GLU A 605 -38.00 11.72 -15.96
C GLU A 605 -36.61 12.29 -16.30
N ILE A 606 -35.56 11.63 -15.81
CA ILE A 606 -34.17 11.98 -16.15
C ILE A 606 -33.92 11.76 -17.63
N PHE A 607 -34.32 10.61 -18.18
CA PHE A 607 -34.07 10.23 -19.58
C PHE A 607 -34.62 11.26 -20.56
N TRP A 608 -35.92 11.57 -20.45
CA TRP A 608 -36.59 12.40 -21.44
C TRP A 608 -36.17 13.87 -21.32
N LYS A 609 -36.00 14.39 -20.08
CA LYS A 609 -35.54 15.77 -19.85
C LYS A 609 -34.12 15.98 -20.32
N LEU A 610 -33.22 15.03 -20.05
CA LEU A 610 -31.83 15.12 -20.50
C LEU A 610 -31.77 15.07 -22.03
N THR A 611 -32.55 14.18 -22.67
CA THR A 611 -32.63 14.10 -24.14
C THR A 611 -33.16 15.40 -24.75
N TRP A 612 -34.17 16.01 -24.13
CA TRP A 612 -34.72 17.30 -24.55
C TRP A 612 -33.68 18.42 -24.49
N LEU A 613 -33.04 18.60 -23.32
CA LEU A 613 -32.03 19.64 -23.11
C LEU A 613 -30.81 19.47 -24.01
N MET A 614 -30.43 18.21 -24.29
CA MET A 614 -29.32 17.88 -25.19
C MET A 614 -29.72 17.86 -26.67
N LYS A 615 -30.91 18.38 -27.03
CA LYS A 615 -31.40 18.50 -28.42
C LYS A 615 -31.41 17.17 -29.18
N GLY A 616 -31.92 16.12 -28.55
CA GLY A 616 -32.10 14.79 -29.14
C GLY A 616 -30.95 13.82 -28.89
N VAL A 617 -29.87 14.23 -28.22
CA VAL A 617 -28.83 13.31 -27.79
C VAL A 617 -29.33 12.52 -26.59
N THR A 618 -29.50 11.21 -26.78
CA THR A 618 -29.99 10.29 -25.77
C THR A 618 -28.90 9.95 -24.72
N PRO A 619 -29.29 9.63 -23.47
CA PRO A 619 -28.35 9.35 -22.39
C PRO A 619 -27.37 8.20 -22.69
N ASP A 620 -27.73 7.22 -23.52
CA ASP A 620 -26.81 6.15 -23.93
C ASP A 620 -25.55 6.68 -24.64
N LYS A 621 -25.54 7.90 -25.16
CA LYS A 621 -24.37 8.50 -25.82
C LYS A 621 -23.30 8.99 -24.85
N PHE A 622 -23.62 9.15 -23.57
CA PHE A 622 -22.64 9.57 -22.57
C PHE A 622 -21.65 8.44 -22.27
N GLU A 623 -20.37 8.80 -22.17
CA GLU A 623 -19.28 7.85 -21.95
C GLU A 623 -18.52 8.10 -20.65
N LEU A 624 -18.55 9.34 -20.15
CA LEU A 624 -17.80 9.76 -18.97
C LEU A 624 -18.70 10.45 -17.95
N VAL A 625 -18.37 10.30 -16.68
CA VAL A 625 -18.95 11.08 -15.57
C VAL A 625 -17.83 11.71 -14.76
N LEU A 626 -17.85 13.04 -14.63
CA LEU A 626 -17.07 13.78 -13.66
C LEU A 626 -17.89 13.90 -12.37
N MET A 627 -17.36 13.45 -11.25
CA MET A 627 -17.94 13.65 -9.92
C MET A 627 -17.19 14.76 -9.19
N VAL A 628 -17.94 15.72 -8.67
CA VAL A 628 -17.41 16.91 -7.99
C VAL A 628 -18.25 17.21 -6.75
N ASP A 629 -17.59 17.49 -5.63
CA ASP A 629 -18.27 17.98 -4.42
C ASP A 629 -18.72 19.44 -4.61
N ALA A 630 -19.84 19.83 -4.01
CA ALA A 630 -20.45 21.15 -4.24
C ALA A 630 -19.64 22.36 -3.70
N ASP A 631 -18.51 22.14 -3.04
CA ASP A 631 -17.56 23.14 -2.51
C ASP A 631 -16.18 23.11 -3.21
N THR A 632 -16.12 22.58 -4.44
CA THR A 632 -14.89 22.43 -5.21
C THR A 632 -14.82 23.34 -6.44
N LYS A 633 -13.81 24.20 -6.49
CA LYS A 633 -13.51 25.06 -7.64
C LYS A 633 -12.59 24.35 -8.63
N VAL A 634 -13.08 24.07 -9.83
CA VAL A 634 -12.32 23.39 -10.89
C VAL A 634 -11.56 24.40 -11.76
N ALA A 635 -10.33 24.08 -12.17
CA ALA A 635 -9.59 24.93 -13.12
C ALA A 635 -10.20 24.83 -14.53
N SER A 636 -10.13 25.92 -15.30
CA SER A 636 -10.83 26.04 -16.59
C SER A 636 -10.43 24.97 -17.61
N ASP A 637 -9.18 24.54 -17.60
CA ASP A 637 -8.59 23.53 -18.48
C ASP A 637 -8.74 22.08 -17.98
N ALA A 638 -9.15 21.90 -16.72
CA ALA A 638 -9.05 20.61 -16.04
C ALA A 638 -9.96 19.53 -16.67
N LEU A 639 -11.20 19.89 -17.03
CA LEU A 639 -12.13 18.97 -17.70
C LEU A 639 -11.59 18.52 -19.06
N THR A 640 -10.99 19.43 -19.83
CA THR A 640 -10.37 19.10 -21.12
C THR A 640 -9.23 18.09 -20.95
N TYR A 641 -8.36 18.27 -19.95
CA TYR A 641 -7.27 17.33 -19.68
C TYR A 641 -7.77 15.93 -19.25
N MET A 642 -8.80 15.87 -18.41
CA MET A 642 -9.39 14.61 -17.97
C MET A 642 -10.03 13.85 -19.14
N VAL A 643 -10.84 14.52 -19.95
CA VAL A 643 -11.48 13.92 -21.13
C VAL A 643 -10.43 13.47 -22.14
N ALA A 644 -9.39 14.28 -22.38
CA ALA A 644 -8.31 13.90 -23.29
C ALA A 644 -7.56 12.65 -22.82
N ALA A 645 -7.27 12.52 -21.52
CA ALA A 645 -6.62 11.33 -20.97
C ALA A 645 -7.50 10.08 -21.12
N MET A 646 -8.80 10.19 -20.83
CA MET A 646 -9.78 9.12 -21.07
C MET A 646 -9.89 8.78 -22.54
N ALA A 647 -9.93 9.77 -23.42
CA ALA A 647 -10.02 9.54 -24.85
C ALA A 647 -8.78 8.82 -25.38
N ASN A 648 -7.59 9.14 -24.88
CA ASN A 648 -6.33 8.59 -25.38
C ASN A 648 -6.12 7.09 -25.04
N ASP A 649 -6.67 6.63 -23.92
CA ASP A 649 -6.48 5.27 -23.41
C ASP A 649 -7.81 4.68 -22.88
N ILE A 650 -8.41 3.79 -23.70
CA ILE A 650 -9.66 3.10 -23.39
C ILE A 650 -9.58 2.14 -22.18
N THR A 651 -8.38 1.79 -21.73
CA THR A 651 -8.18 0.94 -20.54
C THR A 651 -8.37 1.71 -19.24
N ILE A 652 -8.29 3.05 -19.27
CA ILE A 652 -8.55 3.90 -18.12
C ILE A 652 -10.05 3.85 -17.81
N MET A 653 -10.37 3.32 -16.63
CA MET A 653 -11.75 3.25 -16.12
C MET A 653 -12.08 4.38 -15.16
N GLY A 654 -11.07 4.96 -14.52
CA GLY A 654 -11.21 6.09 -13.61
C GLY A 654 -9.93 6.91 -13.53
N LEU A 655 -10.06 8.20 -13.30
CA LEU A 655 -8.93 9.08 -13.03
C LEU A 655 -9.29 10.22 -12.08
N CYS A 656 -8.28 10.84 -11.48
CA CYS A 656 -8.45 12.03 -10.67
C CYS A 656 -7.42 13.11 -11.01
N GLY A 657 -7.75 14.35 -10.67
CA GLY A 657 -6.86 15.50 -10.82
C GLY A 657 -6.18 15.88 -9.51
N GLU A 658 -5.25 16.82 -9.59
CA GLU A 658 -4.58 17.39 -8.42
C GLU A 658 -5.57 18.25 -7.60
N THR A 659 -5.83 17.83 -6.37
CA THR A 659 -6.65 18.57 -5.41
C THR A 659 -5.77 19.50 -4.57
N ARG A 660 -6.02 20.81 -4.63
CA ARG A 660 -5.28 21.83 -3.87
C ARG A 660 -6.18 22.49 -2.83
N ILE A 661 -5.55 23.04 -1.79
CA ILE A 661 -6.26 23.79 -0.76
C ILE A 661 -6.43 25.25 -1.19
N ALA A 662 -7.65 25.79 -1.05
CA ALA A 662 -7.96 27.20 -1.29
C ALA A 662 -7.60 28.09 -0.09
N ASN A 663 -7.95 27.67 1.11
CA ASN A 663 -7.94 28.46 2.35
C ASN A 663 -6.68 28.22 3.21
N LYS A 664 -5.49 28.12 2.60
CA LYS A 664 -4.23 27.66 3.22
C LYS A 664 -3.80 28.41 4.48
N THR A 665 -4.05 29.72 4.53
CA THR A 665 -3.55 30.64 5.55
C THR A 665 -4.62 31.11 6.53
N THR A 666 -5.79 30.49 6.53
CA THR A 666 -6.95 30.96 7.32
C THR A 666 -6.78 30.66 8.79
N SER A 667 -6.24 29.50 9.14
CA SER A 667 -5.96 29.11 10.52
C SER A 667 -4.72 28.23 10.60
N TRP A 668 -4.22 28.00 11.82
CA TRP A 668 -3.15 27.03 12.05
C TRP A 668 -3.59 25.61 11.62
N VAL A 669 -4.89 25.30 11.72
CA VAL A 669 -5.47 24.01 11.30
C VAL A 669 -5.41 23.86 9.78
N THR A 670 -5.69 24.92 9.01
CA THR A 670 -5.53 24.88 7.55
C THR A 670 -4.06 24.77 7.16
N ALA A 671 -3.16 25.42 7.92
CA ALA A 671 -1.73 25.44 7.65
C ALA A 671 -1.08 24.05 7.74
N ILE A 672 -1.40 23.26 8.78
CA ILE A 672 -0.84 21.91 8.96
C ILE A 672 -1.29 20.92 7.88
N GLN A 673 -2.37 21.21 7.15
CA GLN A 673 -2.93 20.35 6.11
C GLN A 673 -2.28 20.53 4.74
N VAL A 674 -1.62 21.66 4.47
CA VAL A 674 -1.15 22.01 3.11
C VAL A 674 -0.17 20.98 2.56
N PHE A 675 0.84 20.60 3.35
CA PHE A 675 1.84 19.64 2.91
C PHE A 675 1.32 18.20 2.97
N GLU A 676 0.45 17.88 3.94
CA GLU A 676 -0.21 16.57 4.00
C GLU A 676 -1.02 16.29 2.73
N TYR A 677 -1.84 17.25 2.29
CA TYR A 677 -2.58 17.14 1.03
C TYR A 677 -1.64 16.98 -0.18
N TYR A 678 -0.49 17.65 -0.19
CA TYR A 678 0.49 17.46 -1.26
C TYR A 678 1.06 16.03 -1.27
N ILE A 679 1.39 15.47 -0.09
CA ILE A 679 1.86 14.08 0.01
C ILE A 679 0.75 13.10 -0.46
N SER A 680 -0.47 13.25 0.05
CA SER A 680 -1.56 12.27 -0.13
C SER A 680 -2.32 12.40 -1.46
N HIS A 681 -2.59 13.62 -1.94
CA HIS A 681 -3.35 13.88 -3.17
C HIS A 681 -2.50 14.15 -4.41
N HIS A 682 -1.18 14.29 -4.29
CA HIS A 682 -0.28 14.50 -5.43
C HIS A 682 0.79 13.41 -5.51
N TYR A 683 1.67 13.34 -4.53
CA TYR A 683 2.84 12.47 -4.59
C TYR A 683 2.48 10.98 -4.54
N ALA A 684 1.65 10.57 -3.56
CA ALA A 684 1.19 9.18 -3.46
C ALA A 684 0.41 8.75 -4.71
N LYS A 685 -0.44 9.65 -5.24
CA LYS A 685 -1.23 9.39 -6.46
C LYS A 685 -0.35 9.27 -7.70
N ALA A 686 0.71 10.06 -7.80
CA ALA A 686 1.71 9.94 -8.87
C ALA A 686 2.42 8.58 -8.82
N PHE A 687 2.85 8.14 -7.63
CA PHE A 687 3.44 6.82 -7.42
C PHE A 687 2.48 5.69 -7.82
N GLU A 688 1.25 5.68 -7.29
CA GLU A 688 0.25 4.66 -7.60
C GLU A 688 -0.11 4.63 -9.11
N SER A 689 -0.14 5.80 -9.74
CA SER A 689 -0.47 5.94 -11.15
C SER A 689 0.63 5.41 -12.09
N LEU A 690 1.86 5.21 -11.62
CA LEU A 690 2.90 4.51 -12.38
C LEU A 690 2.47 3.06 -12.67
N PHE A 691 1.84 2.41 -11.70
CA PHE A 691 1.29 1.05 -11.84
C PHE A 691 -0.10 1.05 -12.49
N GLY A 692 -0.73 2.22 -12.61
CA GLY A 692 -2.11 2.38 -13.08
C GLY A 692 -3.14 1.84 -12.10
N ILE A 693 -2.82 1.87 -10.80
CA ILE A 693 -3.66 1.36 -9.72
C ILE A 693 -3.72 2.44 -8.63
N VAL A 694 -4.23 3.63 -9.00
CA VAL A 694 -4.62 4.61 -7.99
C VAL A 694 -5.68 3.98 -7.09
N THR A 695 -5.34 3.78 -5.81
CA THR A 695 -6.13 2.96 -4.86
C THR A 695 -7.40 3.64 -4.37
N CYS A 696 -7.46 4.96 -4.55
CA CYS A 696 -8.57 5.80 -4.13
C CYS A 696 -8.64 7.02 -5.06
N LEU A 697 -9.75 7.17 -5.77
CA LEU A 697 -10.08 8.40 -6.47
C LEU A 697 -10.89 9.30 -5.52
N PRO A 698 -10.44 10.53 -5.23
CA PRO A 698 -11.13 11.42 -4.29
C PRO A 698 -12.47 11.86 -4.88
N GLY A 699 -13.56 11.74 -4.11
CA GLY A 699 -14.91 12.11 -4.58
C GLY A 699 -15.11 13.58 -4.90
N CYS A 700 -14.24 14.45 -4.38
CA CYS A 700 -14.31 15.88 -4.67
C CYS A 700 -13.94 16.24 -6.11
N PHE A 701 -13.10 15.44 -6.79
CA PHE A 701 -12.66 15.73 -8.15
C PHE A 701 -12.10 14.49 -8.87
N CYS A 702 -13.00 13.62 -9.33
CA CYS A 702 -12.65 12.42 -10.07
C CYS A 702 -13.57 12.21 -11.28
N MET A 703 -13.08 11.43 -12.24
CA MET A 703 -13.81 11.09 -13.45
C MET A 703 -13.81 9.58 -13.64
N TYR A 704 -14.98 9.03 -13.94
CA TYR A 704 -15.18 7.61 -14.23
C TYR A 704 -15.70 7.41 -15.65
N ARG A 705 -15.34 6.27 -16.22
CA ARG A 705 -15.89 5.80 -17.48
C ARG A 705 -17.19 5.06 -17.24
N ILE A 706 -18.27 5.48 -17.88
CA ILE A 706 -19.59 4.83 -17.82
C ILE A 706 -19.53 3.49 -18.55
N LYS A 707 -18.96 3.51 -19.77
CA LYS A 707 -18.85 2.35 -20.66
C LYS A 707 -17.58 2.44 -21.53
N ALA A 708 -17.08 1.29 -21.97
CA ALA A 708 -15.93 1.19 -22.85
C ALA A 708 -16.25 0.33 -24.09
N PRO A 709 -15.69 0.65 -25.26
CA PRO A 709 -15.78 -0.22 -26.42
C PRO A 709 -14.94 -1.49 -26.21
N LYS A 710 -15.45 -2.64 -26.66
CA LYS A 710 -14.74 -3.93 -26.70
C LYS A 710 -15.30 -4.78 -27.84
N ASN A 711 -14.46 -5.12 -28.83
CA ASN A 711 -14.80 -6.01 -29.94
C ASN A 711 -16.12 -5.65 -30.66
N GLY A 712 -16.36 -4.36 -30.92
CA GLY A 712 -17.56 -3.88 -31.61
C GLY A 712 -18.81 -3.73 -30.73
N ALA A 713 -18.74 -4.11 -29.45
CA ALA A 713 -19.80 -3.91 -28.47
C ALA A 713 -19.39 -2.90 -27.39
N TRP A 714 -20.38 -2.41 -26.63
CA TRP A 714 -20.15 -1.58 -25.46
C TRP A 714 -20.21 -2.44 -24.19
N VAL A 715 -19.21 -2.28 -23.33
CA VAL A 715 -19.13 -2.94 -22.03
C VAL A 715 -19.32 -1.87 -20.95
N PRO A 716 -20.35 -1.99 -20.09
CA PRO A 716 -20.52 -1.13 -18.93
C PRO A 716 -19.34 -1.26 -17.96
N ILE A 717 -18.83 -0.12 -17.50
CA ILE A 717 -17.70 -0.03 -16.57
C ILE A 717 -18.20 0.45 -15.21
N LEU A 718 -18.47 1.74 -15.03
CA LEU A 718 -19.11 2.24 -13.81
C LEU A 718 -20.55 1.71 -13.68
N ALA A 719 -21.26 1.59 -14.80
CA ALA A 719 -22.63 1.07 -14.87
C ALA A 719 -22.71 -0.48 -14.88
N ASN A 720 -21.66 -1.16 -14.39
CA ASN A 720 -21.63 -2.61 -14.34
C ASN A 720 -22.54 -3.14 -13.21
N PRO A 721 -23.41 -4.14 -13.48
CA PRO A 721 -24.33 -4.68 -12.48
C PRO A 721 -23.66 -5.23 -11.23
N ASP A 722 -22.49 -5.88 -11.35
CA ASP A 722 -21.77 -6.45 -10.20
C ASP A 722 -21.30 -5.34 -9.25
N ILE A 723 -20.82 -4.22 -9.82
CA ILE A 723 -20.43 -3.03 -9.06
C ILE A 723 -21.64 -2.43 -8.37
N ILE A 724 -22.75 -2.25 -9.10
CA ILE A 724 -23.95 -1.63 -8.54
C ILE A 724 -24.57 -2.48 -7.44
N LEU A 725 -24.62 -3.81 -7.61
CA LEU A 725 -25.17 -4.73 -6.60
C LEU A 725 -24.39 -4.66 -5.28
N GLU A 726 -23.06 -4.67 -5.34
CA GLU A 726 -22.23 -4.59 -4.13
C GLU A 726 -22.23 -3.17 -3.52
N TYR A 727 -22.30 -2.13 -4.36
CA TYR A 727 -22.39 -0.75 -3.89
C TYR A 727 -23.76 -0.41 -3.26
N ASN A 728 -24.80 -1.15 -3.65
CA ASN A 728 -26.17 -1.05 -3.13
C ASN A 728 -26.43 -1.94 -1.90
N GLN A 729 -25.39 -2.42 -1.21
CA GLN A 729 -25.59 -3.21 0.00
C GLN A 729 -26.14 -2.35 1.15
N ASN A 730 -27.34 -2.71 1.61
CA ASN A 730 -28.05 -2.06 2.73
C ASN A 730 -27.78 -2.76 4.06
N VAL A 731 -27.69 -4.10 4.07
CA VAL A 731 -27.49 -4.88 5.29
C VAL A 731 -26.01 -4.88 5.66
N VAL A 732 -25.67 -4.14 6.70
CA VAL A 732 -24.29 -4.00 7.19
C VAL A 732 -24.21 -4.53 8.62
N VAL A 733 -23.65 -5.72 8.78
CA VAL A 733 -23.67 -6.44 10.06
C VAL A 733 -22.36 -6.26 10.81
N THR A 734 -21.24 -6.24 10.10
CA THR A 734 -19.91 -6.20 10.71
C THR A 734 -19.36 -4.79 10.85
N LEU A 735 -18.49 -4.57 11.86
CA LEU A 735 -17.75 -3.32 12.04
C LEU A 735 -16.93 -2.96 10.80
N HIS A 736 -16.36 -3.97 10.13
CA HIS A 736 -15.59 -3.80 8.91
C HIS A 736 -16.46 -3.24 7.77
N GLU A 737 -17.57 -3.89 7.45
CA GLU A 737 -18.46 -3.43 6.39
C GLU A 737 -19.04 -2.05 6.69
N LYS A 738 -19.32 -1.72 7.97
CA LYS A 738 -19.80 -0.38 8.35
C LYS A 738 -18.77 0.71 8.06
N ASN A 739 -17.51 0.49 8.43
CA ASN A 739 -16.44 1.44 8.13
C ASN A 739 -16.16 1.56 6.62
N LEU A 740 -16.35 0.46 5.86
CA LEU A 740 -16.18 0.45 4.42
C LEU A 740 -17.30 1.19 3.69
N LEU A 741 -18.55 0.90 4.04
CA LEU A 741 -19.75 1.35 3.32
C LEU A 741 -20.29 2.71 3.77
N LEU A 742 -20.11 3.09 5.04
CA LEU A 742 -20.72 4.30 5.61
C LEU A 742 -19.77 5.50 5.72
N LEU A 743 -18.44 5.29 5.68
CA LEU A 743 -17.45 6.33 5.98
C LEU A 743 -16.51 6.71 4.82
N GLY A 744 -16.45 5.91 3.75
CA GLY A 744 -15.63 6.23 2.58
C GLY A 744 -16.10 5.53 1.33
N GLU A 745 -17.28 5.91 0.89
CA GLU A 745 -17.94 5.42 -0.32
C GLU A 745 -17.05 5.57 -1.56
N ASP A 746 -16.30 6.68 -1.68
CA ASP A 746 -15.37 6.92 -2.80
C ASP A 746 -14.20 5.90 -2.82
N ARG A 747 -13.66 5.57 -1.64
CA ARG A 747 -12.61 4.55 -1.48
C ARG A 747 -13.16 3.17 -1.84
N PHE A 748 -14.32 2.84 -1.31
CA PHE A 748 -14.97 1.57 -1.57
C PHE A 748 -15.30 1.39 -3.05
N LEU A 749 -15.84 2.41 -3.72
CA LEU A 749 -16.11 2.39 -5.16
C LEU A 749 -14.82 2.16 -5.96
N SER A 750 -13.72 2.81 -5.56
CA SER A 750 -12.42 2.62 -6.21
C SER A 750 -11.92 1.18 -6.08
N THR A 751 -11.98 0.61 -4.87
CA THR A 751 -11.62 -0.79 -4.57
C THR A 751 -12.48 -1.77 -5.35
N LEU A 752 -13.79 -1.53 -5.40
CA LEU A 752 -14.74 -2.36 -6.14
C LEU A 752 -14.42 -2.39 -7.64
N MET A 753 -14.18 -1.24 -8.25
CA MET A 753 -13.77 -1.17 -9.65
C MET A 753 -12.43 -1.88 -9.93
N LEU A 754 -11.44 -1.75 -9.03
CA LEU A 754 -10.16 -2.46 -9.14
C LEU A 754 -10.34 -3.98 -9.04
N ARG A 755 -11.26 -4.45 -8.19
CA ARG A 755 -11.59 -5.87 -8.02
C ARG A 755 -12.34 -6.45 -9.22
N THR A 756 -13.32 -5.72 -9.75
CA THR A 756 -14.14 -6.17 -10.89
C THR A 756 -13.35 -6.12 -12.21
N PHE A 757 -12.47 -5.12 -12.37
CA PHE A 757 -11.69 -4.93 -13.60
C PHE A 757 -10.17 -4.83 -13.33
N PRO A 758 -9.52 -5.91 -12.86
CA PRO A 758 -8.11 -5.88 -12.45
C PRO A 758 -7.13 -5.59 -13.59
N LYS A 759 -7.55 -5.78 -14.85
CA LYS A 759 -6.76 -5.49 -16.07
C LYS A 759 -6.91 -4.05 -16.58
N ARG A 760 -7.82 -3.25 -16.01
CA ARG A 760 -8.02 -1.83 -16.35
C ARG A 760 -7.23 -0.94 -15.41
N GLN A 761 -7.20 0.36 -15.70
CA GLN A 761 -6.34 1.32 -15.02
C GLN A 761 -7.12 2.43 -14.30
N MET A 762 -6.61 2.79 -13.12
CA MET A 762 -6.96 4.02 -12.42
C MET A 762 -5.75 4.95 -12.38
N MET A 763 -5.93 6.19 -12.86
CA MET A 763 -4.82 7.09 -13.16
C MET A 763 -4.92 8.45 -12.43
N PHE A 764 -3.77 9.10 -12.27
CA PHE A 764 -3.68 10.47 -11.78
C PHE A 764 -3.27 11.43 -12.91
N VAL A 765 -4.02 12.52 -13.09
CA VAL A 765 -3.76 13.53 -14.13
C VAL A 765 -3.38 14.86 -13.46
N PRO A 766 -2.09 15.12 -13.18
CA PRO A 766 -1.64 16.29 -12.42
C PRO A 766 -1.88 17.64 -13.12
N GLN A 767 -2.14 17.63 -14.44
CA GLN A 767 -2.49 18.83 -15.19
C GLN A 767 -3.91 19.31 -14.88
N ALA A 768 -4.82 18.38 -14.59
CA ALA A 768 -6.18 18.70 -14.18
C ALA A 768 -6.17 19.11 -12.71
N LYS A 769 -6.49 20.36 -12.39
CA LYS A 769 -6.40 20.91 -11.03
C LYS A 769 -7.76 21.35 -10.53
N CYS A 770 -7.99 21.18 -9.23
CA CYS A 770 -9.09 21.81 -8.51
C CYS A 770 -8.61 22.43 -7.20
N LYS A 771 -9.44 23.27 -6.60
CA LYS A 771 -9.26 23.83 -5.28
C LYS A 771 -10.47 23.52 -4.42
N THR A 772 -10.24 22.99 -3.22
CA THR A 772 -11.27 22.74 -2.21
C THR A 772 -10.99 23.54 -0.94
N VAL A 773 -12.01 23.74 -0.12
CA VAL A 773 -11.92 24.39 1.19
C VAL A 773 -11.77 23.29 2.24
N VAL A 774 -10.69 23.35 3.02
CA VAL A 774 -10.44 22.36 4.10
C VAL A 774 -10.94 22.91 5.44
N PRO A 775 -11.20 22.03 6.44
CA PRO A 775 -11.57 22.47 7.78
C PRO A 775 -10.56 23.45 8.38
N ASP A 776 -11.07 24.56 8.90
CA ASP A 776 -10.33 25.62 9.59
C ASP A 776 -10.40 25.49 11.12
N GLU A 777 -11.37 24.74 11.65
CA GLU A 777 -11.47 24.36 13.06
C GLU A 777 -10.93 22.95 13.35
N PHE A 778 -10.22 22.79 14.48
CA PHE A 778 -9.60 21.51 14.84
C PHE A 778 -10.62 20.41 15.15
N ARG A 779 -11.77 20.75 15.76
CA ARG A 779 -12.85 19.79 16.02
C ARG A 779 -13.46 19.24 14.72
N VAL A 780 -13.59 20.10 13.72
CA VAL A 780 -14.08 19.74 12.39
C VAL A 780 -13.05 18.86 11.67
N LEU A 781 -11.76 19.21 11.77
CA LEU A 781 -10.66 18.37 11.27
C LEU A 781 -10.65 16.98 11.92
N LEU A 782 -10.79 16.88 13.24
CA LEU A 782 -10.87 15.62 13.97
C LEU A 782 -12.01 14.74 13.44
N SER A 783 -13.20 15.31 13.27
CA SER A 783 -14.38 14.62 12.72
C SER A 783 -14.11 14.10 11.30
N GLN A 784 -13.51 14.92 10.43
CA GLN A 784 -13.18 14.52 9.07
C GLN A 784 -12.15 13.39 9.05
N ARG A 785 -11.06 13.53 9.81
CA ARG A 785 -9.95 12.57 9.79
C ARG A 785 -10.28 11.25 10.45
N ARG A 786 -11.18 11.24 11.44
CA ARG A 786 -11.78 10.00 11.98
C ARG A 786 -12.37 9.15 10.86
N ARG A 787 -13.22 9.75 10.00
CA ARG A 787 -13.85 9.04 8.87
C ARG A 787 -12.81 8.55 7.87
N TRP A 788 -11.84 9.41 7.53
CA TRP A 788 -10.83 9.09 6.52
C TRP A 788 -9.86 8.00 6.97
N ILE A 789 -9.37 8.06 8.20
CA ILE A 789 -8.43 7.07 8.74
C ILE A 789 -9.14 5.72 8.91
N ASN A 790 -10.35 5.71 9.49
CA ASN A 790 -11.10 4.47 9.67
C ASN A 790 -11.41 3.80 8.33
N SER A 791 -11.92 4.56 7.35
CA SER A 791 -12.16 4.05 6.00
C SER A 791 -10.86 3.57 5.32
N THR A 792 -9.74 4.28 5.50
CA THR A 792 -8.45 3.89 4.93
C THR A 792 -7.99 2.54 5.45
N VAL A 793 -8.05 2.29 6.77
CA VAL A 793 -7.64 1.02 7.37
C VAL A 793 -8.44 -0.15 6.79
N HIS A 794 -9.77 -0.03 6.76
CA HIS A 794 -10.64 -1.09 6.27
C HIS A 794 -10.52 -1.29 4.75
N ASN A 795 -10.34 -0.22 3.98
CA ASN A 795 -10.15 -0.31 2.54
C ASN A 795 -8.80 -0.92 2.16
N LEU A 796 -7.74 -0.60 2.90
CA LEU A 796 -6.42 -1.22 2.72
C LEU A 796 -6.47 -2.72 3.04
N MET A 797 -7.24 -3.15 4.06
CA MET A 797 -7.44 -4.58 4.35
C MET A 797 -8.05 -5.32 3.15
N GLU A 798 -9.07 -4.75 2.50
CA GLU A 798 -9.66 -5.32 1.28
C GLU A 798 -8.66 -5.34 0.11
N LEU A 799 -7.92 -4.24 -0.09
CA LEU A 799 -6.94 -4.14 -1.18
C LEU A 799 -5.76 -5.11 -1.03
N VAL A 800 -5.32 -5.43 0.19
CA VAL A 800 -4.26 -6.44 0.42
C VAL A 800 -4.68 -7.82 -0.09
N LEU A 801 -5.98 -8.13 -0.08
CA LEU A 801 -6.53 -9.42 -0.53
C LEU A 801 -6.71 -9.50 -2.07
N VAL A 802 -6.49 -8.40 -2.79
CA VAL A 802 -6.59 -8.38 -4.26
C VAL A 802 -5.28 -8.94 -4.86
N SER A 803 -5.34 -10.17 -5.38
CA SER A 803 -4.16 -10.92 -5.88
C SER A 803 -3.60 -10.46 -7.23
N ASP A 804 -4.32 -9.61 -7.97
CA ASP A 804 -3.96 -9.18 -9.34
C ASP A 804 -3.24 -7.81 -9.40
N LEU A 805 -2.65 -7.39 -8.28
CA LEU A 805 -1.85 -6.18 -8.19
C LEU A 805 -0.43 -6.46 -8.73
N CYS A 806 0.01 -5.64 -9.70
CA CYS A 806 1.26 -5.88 -10.44
C CYS A 806 2.52 -5.74 -9.57
N GLY A 807 3.53 -6.60 -9.80
CA GLY A 807 4.94 -6.38 -9.45
C GLY A 807 5.68 -7.65 -8.96
N ILE A 808 6.97 -7.49 -8.64
CA ILE A 808 7.86 -8.55 -8.14
C ILE A 808 8.25 -8.21 -6.69
N ALA A 809 7.97 -9.11 -5.73
CA ALA A 809 8.37 -8.99 -4.32
C ALA A 809 8.16 -7.59 -3.71
N CYS A 810 9.20 -6.94 -3.17
CA CYS A 810 9.14 -5.62 -2.52
C CYS A 810 8.82 -4.44 -3.46
N LEU A 811 8.78 -4.69 -4.77
CA LEU A 811 8.35 -3.73 -5.81
C LEU A 811 6.92 -3.99 -6.28
N SER A 812 6.18 -4.86 -5.57
CA SER A 812 4.77 -5.10 -5.83
C SER A 812 3.88 -4.03 -5.21
N MET A 813 2.86 -3.60 -5.95
CA MET A 813 1.80 -2.77 -5.40
C MET A 813 1.09 -3.44 -4.21
N GLN A 814 0.96 -4.76 -4.20
CA GLN A 814 0.36 -5.48 -3.07
C GLN A 814 1.22 -5.36 -1.81
N PHE A 815 2.53 -5.51 -1.95
CA PHE A 815 3.47 -5.30 -0.84
C PHE A 815 3.43 -3.84 -0.37
N SER A 816 3.36 -2.89 -1.30
CA SER A 816 3.22 -1.47 -0.98
C SER A 816 1.98 -1.18 -0.13
N VAL A 817 0.82 -1.68 -0.55
CA VAL A 817 -0.46 -1.54 0.18
C VAL A 817 -0.39 -2.20 1.55
N PHE A 818 0.26 -3.38 1.66
CA PHE A 818 0.46 -4.05 2.94
C PHE A 818 1.35 -3.23 3.90
N VAL A 819 2.46 -2.68 3.41
CA VAL A 819 3.33 -1.81 4.20
C VAL A 819 2.58 -0.54 4.62
N ASP A 820 1.76 0.05 3.74
CA ASP A 820 0.97 1.23 4.07
C ASP A 820 -0.11 0.92 5.13
N LEU A 821 -0.71 -0.27 5.10
CA LEU A 821 -1.62 -0.76 6.14
C LEU A 821 -0.92 -0.88 7.49
N ILE A 822 0.17 -1.65 7.56
CA ILE A 822 0.94 -1.83 8.81
C ILE A 822 1.46 -0.49 9.31
N GLY A 823 2.02 0.33 8.41
CA GLY A 823 2.49 1.69 8.69
C GLY A 823 1.41 2.52 9.36
N THR A 824 0.22 2.61 8.77
CA THR A 824 -0.92 3.37 9.31
C THR A 824 -1.28 2.94 10.74
N LEU A 825 -1.21 1.64 11.05
CA LEU A 825 -1.55 1.11 12.37
C LEU A 825 -0.47 1.41 13.43
N VAL A 826 0.82 1.43 13.05
CA VAL A 826 1.94 1.61 14.00
C VAL A 826 2.42 3.06 14.15
N LEU A 827 1.88 4.02 13.38
CA LEU A 827 2.25 5.43 13.43
C LEU A 827 2.27 6.03 14.86
N PRO A 828 1.28 5.77 15.74
CA PRO A 828 1.31 6.31 17.11
C PRO A 828 2.47 5.80 17.94
N ALA A 829 2.84 4.54 17.80
CA ALA A 829 4.02 3.99 18.47
C ALA A 829 5.30 4.58 17.88
N ALA A 830 5.39 4.68 16.55
CA ALA A 830 6.56 5.20 15.85
C ALA A 830 6.94 6.61 16.31
N ILE A 831 5.96 7.50 16.51
CA ILE A 831 6.23 8.86 16.98
C ILE A 831 6.60 8.91 18.48
N CYS A 832 6.00 8.09 19.34
CA CYS A 832 6.41 7.97 20.74
C CYS A 832 7.87 7.49 20.86
N MET A 833 8.24 6.48 20.06
CA MET A 833 9.60 5.95 20.00
C MET A 833 10.59 6.98 19.44
N THR A 834 10.17 7.74 18.43
CA THR A 834 10.95 8.85 17.88
C THR A 834 11.28 9.89 18.95
N VAL A 835 10.29 10.33 19.72
CA VAL A 835 10.49 11.30 20.81
C VAL A 835 11.41 10.72 21.88
N TYR A 836 11.19 9.47 22.29
CA TYR A 836 12.05 8.77 23.23
C TYR A 836 13.51 8.72 22.75
N LEU A 837 13.74 8.39 21.47
CA LEU A 837 15.07 8.34 20.89
C LEU A 837 15.76 9.69 20.90
N ILE A 838 15.07 10.77 20.53
CA ILE A 838 15.62 12.13 20.54
C ILE A 838 16.03 12.53 21.97
N VAL A 839 15.17 12.27 22.97
CA VAL A 839 15.46 12.57 24.38
C VAL A 839 16.64 11.74 24.88
N ASN A 840 16.66 10.43 24.58
CA ASN A 840 17.75 9.55 24.99
C ASN A 840 19.09 9.96 24.35
N THR A 841 19.09 10.34 23.07
CA THR A 841 20.29 10.87 22.38
C THR A 841 20.75 12.20 22.96
N ALA A 842 19.87 13.04 23.48
CA ALA A 842 20.23 14.32 24.08
C ALA A 842 20.84 14.19 25.49
N ILE A 843 20.56 13.09 26.19
CA ILE A 843 20.97 12.88 27.59
C ILE A 843 22.10 11.84 27.72
N SER A 844 22.18 10.86 26.82
CA SER A 844 23.15 9.76 26.90
C SER A 844 24.49 10.11 26.24
N ASP A 845 25.58 9.71 26.90
CA ASP A 845 26.95 9.81 26.35
C ASP A 845 27.18 8.87 25.16
N ASN A 846 26.34 7.84 24.99
CA ASN A 846 26.40 6.86 23.89
C ASN A 846 25.12 6.90 23.03
N PRO A 847 25.01 7.84 22.07
CA PRO A 847 23.82 7.94 21.22
C PRO A 847 23.74 6.80 20.18
N GLN A 848 22.53 6.27 19.97
CA GLN A 848 22.24 5.24 18.97
C GLN A 848 22.22 5.81 17.54
N TRP A 849 23.40 6.02 16.96
CA TRP A 849 23.55 6.67 15.65
C TRP A 849 22.79 6.00 14.50
N GLN A 850 22.68 4.67 14.48
CA GLN A 850 21.96 3.94 13.42
C GLN A 850 20.46 4.25 13.43
N SER A 851 19.84 4.23 14.62
CA SER A 851 18.41 4.52 14.80
C SER A 851 18.10 6.00 14.56
N LEU A 852 19.01 6.91 14.94
CA LEU A 852 18.91 8.33 14.62
C LEU A 852 19.03 8.59 13.11
N ALA A 853 19.98 7.93 12.44
CA ALA A 853 20.15 8.02 10.99
C ALA A 853 18.91 7.50 10.25
N LEU A 854 18.30 6.40 10.71
CA LEU A 854 17.04 5.89 10.18
C LEU A 854 15.91 6.93 10.33
N LEU A 855 15.78 7.55 11.50
CA LEU A 855 14.77 8.55 11.78
C LEU A 855 14.92 9.77 10.85
N ILE A 856 16.14 10.29 10.72
CA ILE A 856 16.46 11.42 9.83
C ILE A 856 16.18 11.02 8.37
N ALA A 857 16.50 9.79 7.97
CA ALA A 857 16.19 9.31 6.62
C ALA A 857 14.68 9.23 6.38
N ILE A 858 13.88 8.66 7.29
CA ILE A 858 12.44 8.51 7.09
C ILE A 858 11.72 9.87 7.02
N LEU A 859 12.04 10.79 7.94
CA LEU A 859 11.37 12.10 8.02
C LEU A 859 11.98 13.13 7.08
N GLY A 860 13.31 13.11 6.92
CA GLY A 860 14.08 14.12 6.19
C GLY A 860 14.28 13.81 4.71
N LEU A 861 14.42 12.53 4.32
CA LEU A 861 14.71 12.20 2.92
C LEU A 861 13.56 12.60 1.98
N PRO A 862 12.27 12.27 2.24
CA PRO A 862 11.18 12.72 1.37
C PRO A 862 11.06 14.25 1.33
N ALA A 863 11.30 14.91 2.46
CA ALA A 863 11.31 16.35 2.63
C ALA A 863 12.36 17.03 1.73
N VAL A 864 13.62 16.59 1.82
CA VAL A 864 14.74 17.08 1.01
C VAL A 864 14.48 16.81 -0.47
N LEU A 865 14.01 15.61 -0.80
CA LEU A 865 13.73 15.24 -2.17
C LEU A 865 12.63 16.13 -2.79
N ILE A 866 11.54 16.41 -2.06
CA ILE A 866 10.49 17.34 -2.51
C ILE A 866 11.01 18.77 -2.66
N ALA A 867 11.87 19.22 -1.74
CA ALA A 867 12.48 20.54 -1.83
C ALA A 867 13.34 20.69 -3.10
N ILE A 868 14.16 19.68 -3.42
CA ILE A 868 15.00 19.67 -4.63
C ILE A 868 14.16 19.64 -5.91
N THR A 869 13.04 18.92 -5.92
CA THR A 869 12.25 18.72 -7.15
C THR A 869 11.27 19.83 -7.44
N SER A 870 10.73 20.48 -6.41
CA SER A 870 9.77 21.57 -6.57
C SER A 870 10.44 22.93 -6.80
N PHE A 871 11.71 23.10 -6.42
CA PHE A 871 12.50 24.35 -6.48
C PHE A 871 11.77 25.61 -5.97
N ASN A 872 10.71 25.42 -5.18
CA ASN A 872 9.84 26.50 -4.74
C ASN A 872 9.89 26.54 -3.21
N TYR A 873 10.54 27.59 -2.70
CA TYR A 873 10.76 27.83 -1.29
C TYR A 873 9.47 27.79 -0.46
N VAL A 874 8.33 28.12 -1.07
CA VAL A 874 7.02 28.06 -0.40
C VAL A 874 6.69 26.65 0.07
N TYR A 875 7.00 25.60 -0.70
CA TYR A 875 6.77 24.22 -0.27
C TYR A 875 7.70 23.80 0.88
N VAL A 876 8.92 24.35 0.93
CA VAL A 876 9.85 24.13 2.05
C VAL A 876 9.29 24.75 3.34
N CYS A 877 8.69 25.93 3.28
CA CYS A 877 8.02 26.52 4.45
C CYS A 877 6.84 25.66 4.93
N TRP A 878 5.97 25.19 4.02
CA TRP A 878 4.86 24.31 4.38
C TRP A 878 5.32 22.95 4.94
N MET A 879 6.45 22.45 4.44
CA MET A 879 7.08 21.24 4.94
C MET A 879 7.57 21.40 6.38
N ILE A 880 8.19 22.53 6.74
CA ILE A 880 8.61 22.80 8.13
C ILE A 880 7.39 22.81 9.06
N ILE A 881 6.30 23.48 8.67
CA ILE A 881 5.04 23.48 9.41
C ILE A 881 4.52 22.05 9.60
N TYR A 882 4.57 21.24 8.55
CA TYR A 882 4.17 19.84 8.61
C TYR A 882 5.02 19.01 9.57
N LEU A 883 6.35 19.15 9.51
CA LEU A 883 7.29 18.46 10.41
C LEU A 883 7.02 18.78 11.89
N VAL A 884 6.75 20.05 12.21
CA VAL A 884 6.35 20.46 13.57
C VAL A 884 5.01 19.85 13.99
N SER A 885 4.09 19.68 13.04
CA SER A 885 2.76 19.10 13.27
C SER A 885 2.70 17.56 13.25
N LEU A 886 3.82 16.85 13.06
CA LEU A 886 3.85 15.38 13.03
C LEU A 886 3.21 14.70 14.26
N PRO A 887 3.32 15.22 15.50
CA PRO A 887 2.59 14.64 16.64
C PRO A 887 1.07 14.68 16.44
N VAL A 888 0.53 15.72 15.80
CA VAL A 888 -0.90 15.78 15.49
C VAL A 888 -1.28 14.71 14.48
N TRP A 889 -0.51 14.60 13.39
CA TRP A 889 -0.79 13.68 12.28
C TRP A 889 -0.58 12.21 12.62
N ASN A 890 0.47 11.89 13.39
CA ASN A 890 0.88 10.51 13.65
C ASN A 890 0.43 9.98 15.02
N PHE A 891 0.06 10.84 15.97
CA PHE A 891 -0.41 10.43 17.30
C PHE A 891 -1.87 10.81 17.56
N VAL A 892 -2.19 12.10 17.56
CA VAL A 892 -3.51 12.60 18.01
C VAL A 892 -4.64 12.11 17.09
N LEU A 893 -4.50 12.32 15.78
CA LEU A 893 -5.54 11.95 14.82
C LEU A 893 -5.75 10.43 14.72
N PRO A 894 -4.71 9.58 14.61
CA PRO A 894 -4.91 8.13 14.55
C PRO A 894 -5.44 7.56 15.86
N LEU A 895 -4.95 8.00 17.03
CA LEU A 895 -5.44 7.50 18.33
C LEU A 895 -6.92 7.86 18.55
N TYR A 896 -7.32 9.09 18.20
CA TYR A 896 -8.73 9.48 18.22
C TYR A 896 -9.57 8.63 17.28
N SER A 897 -9.08 8.36 16.08
CA SER A 897 -9.76 7.53 15.07
C SER A 897 -9.93 6.09 15.55
N PHE A 898 -8.86 5.50 16.09
CA PHE A 898 -8.85 4.13 16.58
C PHE A 898 -9.76 3.95 17.81
N TRP A 899 -9.83 4.95 18.67
CA TRP A 899 -10.75 4.94 19.79
C TRP A 899 -12.22 5.00 19.35
N HIS A 900 -12.51 5.54 18.16
CA HIS A 900 -13.85 5.75 17.63
C HIS A 900 -14.11 4.93 16.33
N PHE A 901 -13.60 3.70 16.24
CA PHE A 901 -13.90 2.77 15.13
C PHE A 901 -15.39 2.40 15.00
N ASP A 902 -16.14 2.57 16.09
CA ASP A 902 -17.58 2.34 16.24
C ASP A 902 -18.43 3.59 16.00
N ASP A 903 -17.82 4.75 15.74
CA ASP A 903 -18.54 5.99 15.49
C ASP A 903 -18.79 6.23 13.99
N PHE A 904 -20.01 5.92 13.57
CA PHE A 904 -20.49 6.07 12.18
C PHE A 904 -21.18 7.42 11.91
N SER A 905 -21.18 8.35 12.87
CA SER A 905 -21.84 9.65 12.70
C SER A 905 -21.12 10.54 11.68
N TRP A 906 -21.83 11.33 10.89
CA TRP A 906 -21.20 12.26 9.94
C TRP A 906 -20.53 13.47 10.60
N GLY A 907 -20.86 13.75 11.87
CA GLY A 907 -20.16 14.70 12.74
C GLY A 907 -20.33 16.19 12.38
N ALA A 908 -19.73 17.08 13.19
CA ALA A 908 -19.95 18.53 13.23
C ALA A 908 -19.55 19.35 11.98
N THR A 909 -19.15 18.69 10.89
CA THR A 909 -18.73 19.34 9.64
C THR A 909 -19.87 20.10 8.94
N ARG A 910 -21.13 19.69 9.15
CA ARG A 910 -22.31 20.28 8.51
C ARG A 910 -23.53 20.12 9.42
N VAL A 911 -23.68 21.03 10.38
CA VAL A 911 -24.81 21.03 11.31
C VAL A 911 -26.05 21.54 10.58
N VAL A 912 -27.17 20.84 10.73
CA VAL A 912 -28.47 21.27 10.21
C VAL A 912 -29.23 22.00 11.31
N VAL A 913 -30.03 23.01 10.96
CA VAL A 913 -30.84 23.75 11.94
C VAL A 913 -31.80 22.77 12.66
N GLY A 914 -31.70 22.70 14.00
CA GLY A 914 -32.59 21.87 14.84
C GLY A 914 -32.07 20.48 15.25
N GLU A 915 -30.78 20.18 15.06
CA GLU A 915 -30.22 18.83 15.29
C GLU A 915 -30.07 18.43 16.77
N LYS A 916 -30.62 17.27 17.15
CA LYS A 916 -30.20 16.46 18.31
C LYS A 916 -29.35 15.28 17.81
N LYS A 917 -28.31 14.91 18.56
CA LYS A 917 -27.39 13.78 18.26
C LYS A 917 -28.19 12.50 18.01
N ASP A 918 -28.33 12.09 16.75
CA ASP A 918 -28.99 10.82 16.41
C ASP A 918 -28.08 9.91 15.58
N LYS A 919 -28.22 8.60 15.82
CA LYS A 919 -27.33 7.54 15.34
C LYS A 919 -27.72 7.08 13.92
N GLY A 920 -27.15 7.69 12.89
CA GLY A 920 -27.12 7.14 11.52
C GLY A 920 -28.48 6.99 10.82
N HIS A 921 -28.46 6.78 9.50
CA HIS A 921 -29.66 6.76 8.64
C HIS A 921 -30.46 5.43 8.69
N GLY A 922 -30.37 4.65 9.76
CA GLY A 922 -30.59 3.20 9.70
C GLY A 922 -31.89 2.63 10.25
N ASP A 923 -32.56 3.24 11.22
CA ASP A 923 -33.75 2.59 11.79
C ASP A 923 -34.99 2.95 10.95
N GLY A 924 -35.33 2.06 10.02
CA GLY A 924 -36.58 2.05 9.27
C GLY A 924 -37.64 1.24 10.02
N ASP A 925 -38.72 1.90 10.42
CA ASP A 925 -39.97 1.22 10.80
C ASP A 925 -40.73 0.80 9.53
N GLY A 926 -41.47 -0.30 9.59
CA GLY A 926 -42.34 -0.77 8.50
C GLY A 926 -41.71 -1.75 7.48
N LYS A 927 -42.56 -2.38 6.65
CA LYS A 927 -42.13 -3.33 5.60
C LYS A 927 -42.19 -2.68 4.23
N PHE A 928 -41.14 -2.83 3.43
CA PHE A 928 -41.10 -2.33 2.05
C PHE A 928 -42.21 -2.98 1.19
N ASP A 929 -43.10 -2.15 0.64
CA ASP A 929 -44.10 -2.56 -0.34
C ASP A 929 -43.58 -2.28 -1.76
N SER A 930 -43.14 -3.33 -2.44
CA SER A 930 -42.62 -3.26 -3.81
C SER A 930 -43.66 -2.89 -4.85
N SER A 931 -44.96 -2.99 -4.54
CA SER A 931 -46.04 -2.65 -5.47
C SER A 931 -46.17 -1.14 -5.73
N ARG A 932 -45.68 -0.30 -4.80
CA ARG A 932 -45.66 1.16 -4.94
C ARG A 932 -44.63 1.66 -5.96
N LEU A 933 -43.64 0.84 -6.33
CA LEU A 933 -42.60 1.20 -7.29
C LEU A 933 -43.00 0.76 -8.70
N VAL A 934 -43.29 1.73 -9.57
CA VAL A 934 -43.64 1.46 -10.95
C VAL A 934 -42.39 1.35 -11.82
N MET A 935 -42.19 0.17 -12.43
CA MET A 935 -41.09 -0.11 -13.35
C MET A 935 -41.64 -0.52 -14.72
N LYS A 936 -41.46 0.30 -15.74
CA LYS A 936 -41.95 0.04 -17.12
C LYS A 936 -40.81 0.17 -18.12
N LYS A 937 -40.97 -0.40 -19.32
CA LYS A 937 -40.02 -0.16 -20.40
C LYS A 937 -40.13 1.28 -20.90
N TRP A 938 -39.07 1.78 -21.52
CA TRP A 938 -39.05 3.13 -22.07
C TRP A 938 -40.18 3.36 -23.06
N GLU A 939 -40.49 2.39 -23.93
CA GLU A 939 -41.55 2.54 -24.93
C GLU A 939 -42.94 2.72 -24.31
N ASP A 940 -43.20 2.04 -23.19
CA ASP A 940 -44.48 2.12 -22.48
C ASP A 940 -44.62 3.49 -21.79
N TRP A 941 -43.56 3.99 -21.17
CA TRP A 941 -43.53 5.34 -20.59
C TRP A 941 -43.73 6.42 -21.65
N GLU A 942 -43.07 6.30 -22.80
CA GLU A 942 -43.17 7.28 -23.88
C GLU A 942 -44.56 7.27 -24.55
N ALA A 943 -45.18 6.10 -24.68
CA ALA A 943 -46.56 5.97 -25.14
C ALA A 943 -47.56 6.64 -24.18
N GLU A 944 -47.34 6.51 -22.86
CA GLU A 944 -48.17 7.19 -21.85
C GLU A 944 -47.99 8.70 -21.89
N ARG A 945 -46.76 9.19 -22.07
CA ARG A 945 -46.47 10.64 -22.13
C ARG A 945 -47.05 11.30 -23.40
N THR A 946 -46.90 10.64 -24.55
CA THR A 946 -47.30 11.20 -25.85
C THR A 946 -48.76 10.90 -26.23
N GLY A 947 -49.41 9.95 -25.55
CA GLY A 947 -50.74 9.46 -25.89
C GLY A 947 -50.80 8.69 -27.23
N GLN A 948 -49.65 8.48 -27.88
CA GLN A 948 -49.55 7.74 -29.14
C GLN A 948 -49.15 6.30 -28.83
N ARG A 949 -49.93 5.32 -29.32
CA ARG A 949 -49.51 3.91 -29.32
C ARG A 949 -48.30 3.78 -30.23
N ILE A 950 -47.10 3.77 -29.63
CA ILE A 950 -45.85 3.51 -30.35
C ILE A 950 -45.97 2.11 -30.94
N ASN A 951 -45.94 2.04 -32.26
CA ASN A 951 -46.02 0.77 -32.98
C ASN A 951 -44.73 -0.01 -32.66
N LYS A 952 -44.83 -1.09 -31.87
CA LYS A 952 -43.70 -1.87 -31.31
C LYS A 952 -42.66 -2.32 -32.35
N ASN A 953 -43.02 -2.29 -33.64
CA ASN A 953 -42.17 -2.68 -34.75
C ASN A 953 -41.29 -1.55 -35.33
N ARG A 954 -41.39 -0.29 -34.86
CA ARG A 954 -40.75 0.86 -35.55
C ARG A 954 -39.70 1.65 -34.75
N LEU A 955 -39.58 1.46 -33.44
CA LEU A 955 -38.45 1.98 -32.66
C LEU A 955 -38.12 0.98 -31.55
N SER A 956 -37.08 0.17 -31.73
CA SER A 956 -36.35 -0.39 -30.60
C SER A 956 -35.22 0.59 -30.24
N LEU A 957 -35.03 0.84 -28.95
CA LEU A 957 -33.74 1.31 -28.45
C LEU A 957 -32.73 0.23 -28.82
N ARG A 958 -31.96 0.52 -29.87
CA ARG A 958 -31.01 -0.43 -30.45
C ARG A 958 -29.95 -0.78 -29.43
N THR A 959 -29.77 -2.07 -29.20
CA THR A 959 -28.72 -2.60 -28.33
C THR A 959 -27.38 -2.55 -29.07
N PRO A 960 -26.23 -2.77 -28.39
CA PRO A 960 -24.93 -2.86 -29.05
C PRO A 960 -24.81 -3.97 -30.12
N GLN A 961 -25.83 -4.83 -30.28
CA GLN A 961 -25.82 -5.97 -31.21
C GLN A 961 -26.57 -5.72 -32.53
N ASP A 962 -27.27 -4.59 -32.69
CA ASP A 962 -28.10 -4.33 -33.88
C ASP A 962 -27.31 -3.65 -35.02
N SER A 963 -27.52 -4.08 -36.27
CA SER A 963 -26.82 -3.57 -37.47
C SER A 963 -27.37 -2.21 -37.97
N PRO A 964 -26.52 -1.30 -38.48
CA PRO A 964 -26.92 0.08 -38.79
C PRO A 964 -27.77 0.17 -40.07
N SER A 965 -28.88 0.92 -39.99
CA SER A 965 -29.60 1.47 -41.14
C SER A 965 -29.78 2.96 -40.87
N ALA A 966 -29.26 3.81 -41.75
CA ALA A 966 -29.27 5.26 -41.61
C ALA A 966 -30.71 5.81 -41.64
N PHE A 967 -31.06 6.63 -40.66
CA PHE A 967 -32.29 7.40 -40.63
C PHE A 967 -31.98 8.76 -41.27
N ASP A 968 -31.84 8.80 -42.59
CA ASP A 968 -31.88 10.07 -43.33
C ASP A 968 -33.33 10.39 -43.65
N GLY A 969 -33.83 11.47 -43.05
CA GLY A 969 -35.09 12.06 -43.39
C GLY A 969 -35.02 12.73 -44.76
N GLN A 970 -35.31 11.97 -45.82
CA GLN A 970 -35.86 12.51 -47.06
C GLN A 970 -37.01 11.61 -47.52
N GLN A 971 -38.22 12.14 -47.45
CA GLN A 971 -39.35 11.61 -48.22
C GLN A 971 -39.04 11.84 -49.71
N LEU A 972 -38.71 10.77 -50.43
CA LEU A 972 -38.82 10.71 -51.89
C LEU A 972 -39.75 9.54 -52.24
N PRO A 973 -40.65 9.69 -53.24
CA PRO A 973 -41.67 8.71 -53.55
C PRO A 973 -41.06 7.42 -54.17
N PRO A 974 -41.76 6.28 -54.07
CA PRO A 974 -41.19 4.98 -54.45
C PRO A 974 -41.10 4.81 -55.98
N ASP A 975 -39.89 4.57 -56.47
CA ASP A 975 -39.63 4.11 -57.84
C ASP A 975 -39.71 2.56 -57.89
N PRO A 976 -40.64 1.95 -58.65
CA PRO A 976 -40.82 0.51 -58.69
C PRO A 976 -39.90 -0.10 -59.74
N ARG A 977 -38.62 -0.31 -59.43
CA ARG A 977 -37.74 -1.23 -60.19
C ARG A 977 -36.40 -1.47 -59.48
N LYS A 978 -36.32 -2.59 -58.73
CA LYS A 978 -35.18 -3.55 -58.72
C LYS A 978 -35.44 -4.65 -57.69
N SER A 979 -35.87 -5.79 -58.21
CA SER A 979 -35.89 -7.10 -57.58
C SER A 979 -34.48 -7.64 -57.42
N GLY A 980 -34.13 -8.12 -56.23
CA GLY A 980 -32.90 -8.86 -55.97
C GLY A 980 -32.97 -9.56 -54.62
N ILE A 981 -33.27 -10.86 -54.64
CA ILE A 981 -33.40 -11.75 -53.49
C ILE A 981 -32.01 -11.97 -52.87
N VAL A 982 -31.85 -11.69 -51.58
CA VAL A 982 -30.77 -12.27 -50.75
C VAL A 982 -31.44 -12.83 -49.50
N THR A 983 -31.34 -14.15 -49.34
CA THR A 983 -31.87 -14.94 -48.23
C THR A 983 -31.11 -14.66 -46.92
N PRO A 984 -31.79 -14.54 -45.76
CA PRO A 984 -31.11 -14.45 -44.47
C PRO A 984 -30.72 -15.84 -43.95
N SER A 985 -29.43 -16.05 -43.70
CA SER A 985 -28.95 -17.18 -42.90
C SER A 985 -29.20 -16.94 -41.42
N THR A 986 -29.84 -17.90 -40.77
CA THR A 986 -30.22 -17.96 -39.35
C THR A 986 -29.03 -17.75 -38.40
N PRO A 987 -29.10 -16.89 -37.35
CA PRO A 987 -28.06 -16.79 -36.34
C PRO A 987 -28.14 -17.93 -35.31
N GLY A 988 -27.01 -18.58 -35.03
CA GLY A 988 -26.87 -19.58 -33.97
C GLY A 988 -26.91 -18.97 -32.57
N SER A 989 -27.58 -19.66 -31.65
CA SER A 989 -27.78 -19.28 -30.24
C SER A 989 -26.47 -19.08 -29.46
N PHE A 990 -26.38 -17.95 -28.77
CA PHE A 990 -25.28 -17.54 -27.90
C PHE A 990 -25.49 -18.14 -26.50
N THR A 991 -24.97 -19.35 -26.24
CA THR A 991 -24.94 -19.94 -24.87
C THR A 991 -23.61 -20.57 -24.49
N ASN A 992 -22.58 -20.47 -25.33
CA ASN A 992 -21.26 -21.08 -25.08
C ASN A 992 -20.11 -20.05 -24.97
N MET A 993 -20.29 -18.99 -24.17
CA MET A 993 -19.17 -18.09 -23.84
C MET A 993 -19.11 -17.69 -22.35
N PHE A 994 -19.93 -18.32 -21.50
CA PHE A 994 -19.95 -18.15 -20.06
C PHE A 994 -19.87 -19.52 -19.38
N ASN A 995 -18.76 -20.23 -19.57
CA ASN A 995 -18.32 -21.28 -18.67
C ASN A 995 -16.90 -21.69 -19.04
N ASP A 996 -15.91 -20.92 -18.58
CA ASP A 996 -14.55 -21.42 -18.37
C ASP A 996 -13.92 -20.69 -17.16
N ARG A 997 -14.39 -21.05 -15.97
CA ARG A 997 -13.59 -21.01 -14.73
C ARG A 997 -13.01 -22.41 -14.53
N LYS A 998 -11.91 -22.73 -15.21
CA LYS A 998 -10.94 -23.76 -14.78
C LYS A 998 -9.71 -23.77 -15.70
N MET A 999 -8.54 -23.75 -15.04
CA MET A 999 -7.20 -24.07 -15.56
C MET A 999 -6.56 -23.12 -16.58
N PHE A 1000 -5.69 -22.24 -16.11
CA PHE A 1000 -4.47 -21.88 -16.85
C PHE A 1000 -3.31 -21.70 -15.88
N GLY A 1001 -2.65 -22.82 -15.57
CA GLY A 1001 -1.25 -22.85 -15.17
C GLY A 1001 -0.48 -23.57 -16.26
N SER A 1002 0.39 -22.85 -16.98
CA SER A 1002 1.66 -23.30 -17.60
C SER A 1002 2.21 -22.19 -18.52
N PRO A 1003 3.52 -21.89 -18.48
CA PRO A 1003 4.15 -20.83 -19.27
C PRO A 1003 4.55 -21.35 -20.66
N SER A 1004 4.34 -20.54 -21.72
CA SER A 1004 4.87 -20.82 -23.05
C SER A 1004 6.21 -20.11 -23.27
N GLN A 1005 7.21 -20.91 -23.58
CA GLN A 1005 8.51 -20.52 -24.14
C GLN A 1005 8.33 -19.84 -25.51
N SER A 1006 8.93 -18.66 -25.68
CA SER A 1006 9.82 -18.24 -26.79
C SER A 1006 10.09 -16.74 -26.68
#